data_AF-A0A814RI38-F1
#
_entry.id   AF-A0A814RI38-F1
#
_cell.length_a   1.000
_cell.length_b   1.000
_cell.length_c   1.000
_cell.angle_alpha   90.00
_cell.angle_beta   90.00
_cell.angle_gamma   90.00
#
_symmetry.space_group_name_H-M   'P 1'
#
loop_
_entity.id
_entity.type
_entity.pdbx_description
1 polymer ?
#
loop_
_entity_poly.entity_id
_entity_poly.type
_entity_poly.pdbx_seq_one_letter_code
_entity_poly.pdbx_strand_id
1 'polypeptide(L)'
;MSLRCINFSDPLISTDQDGFNLELGSTKYINASALWAITYADPLWTLINQSSLMCLTFNVKDKRIVIMSNIDEILVYQSLKVKIDDQYLQLRLSSNFTEDHTLALELFSSSESTKEIFPVFFAFEGYHKILRSIEPNFIFDDQMMNSKILTLNDIKDKSYDYVVIGSSFCSLGFIHQISQRDPNAKILVLERGLQYLSEHHQHGCSSPPKHVEVTSWTVAPETVQNESLENVHGQIPLFGGRSLYWSGWCPTPSTEQLAGWPENLKISLQETYFRLAKELLNVITADQMRARENDHLIYDTFQTSLKQRLNEVINIDTIKEVQHAPLAMGNDRSIKFSTVEKLSSMKNVTIIFDCTVNRIVHDGHKATRLRTRQGSISLSNNAKLILAMSTLPATTLVLNSFSETEFPLLANVGKRFTAHFVSSVTARVPRHHLLPLPNDAAEVQLGALYIPGMKEGAQYHLQLSAVAYTKNSNGDDIHKICKKYSANSISKECIDTSQDSVIVSCSTLGELDHKNKNNQFNLMNNDHDDLTSNGKLTLQLNEQDQQLWNWMDNVTFKVMNKLSSNDDLEYWHENNQTWKKDLPSSDQIRKNCAVHDASTMWIGDIDAPVQLDYRLRGVDNVYITGGALWPTGGSWNPVVTIVAMAMHLADIIHNNSNSSPK
;
A
#
# COMPACT_ATOMS: atom_id res chain seq x y z
N MET A 1 35.34 20.60 11.06
CA MET A 1 33.99 21.19 10.91
C MET A 1 33.41 20.72 9.59
N SER A 2 32.61 19.66 9.62
CA SER A 2 31.70 19.28 8.55
C SER A 2 30.30 19.65 9.06
N LEU A 3 29.65 20.60 8.39
CA LEU A 3 28.31 21.02 8.77
C LEU A 3 27.33 19.89 8.41
N ARG A 4 27.06 19.00 9.35
CA ARG A 4 25.87 18.14 9.33
C ARG A 4 24.67 19.08 9.42
N CYS A 5 23.67 18.88 8.57
CA CYS A 5 22.39 19.58 8.69
C CYS A 5 21.89 19.40 10.12
N ILE A 6 21.84 20.49 10.88
CA ILE A 6 21.53 20.48 12.32
C ILE A 6 20.05 20.18 12.49
N ASN A 7 19.77 19.18 13.32
CA ASN A 7 18.46 18.84 13.85
C ASN A 7 17.99 19.98 14.77
N PHE A 8 16.85 20.63 14.46
CA PHE A 8 16.31 21.72 15.28
C PHE A 8 15.02 21.28 15.96
N SER A 9 15.13 20.95 17.24
CA SER A 9 14.02 20.85 18.17
C SER A 9 14.47 21.44 19.51
N ASP A 10 14.44 22.78 19.63
CA ASP A 10 14.45 23.50 20.91
C ASP A 10 13.73 24.87 20.74
N PRO A 11 12.89 25.34 21.69
CA PRO A 11 11.95 26.45 21.49
C PRO A 11 12.55 27.85 21.77
N LEU A 12 13.80 28.11 21.35
CA LEU A 12 14.45 29.42 21.51
C LEU A 12 14.94 30.00 20.17
N ILE A 13 14.01 30.17 19.21
CA ILE A 13 14.20 31.00 18.02
C ILE A 13 13.30 32.23 18.17
N SER A 14 13.90 33.42 18.20
CA SER A 14 13.16 34.69 18.24
C SER A 14 13.66 35.63 17.14
N THR A 15 12.72 36.24 16.42
CA THR A 15 12.97 37.38 15.55
C THR A 15 12.83 38.66 16.37
N ASP A 16 13.85 39.52 16.38
CA ASP A 16 13.73 40.90 16.87
C ASP A 16 13.87 41.90 15.70
N GLN A 17 13.68 43.19 15.97
CA GLN A 17 13.74 44.24 14.95
C GLN A 17 15.15 44.41 14.33
N ASP A 18 16.19 43.82 14.90
CA ASP A 18 17.59 43.99 14.50
C ASP A 18 18.22 42.71 13.89
N GLY A 19 17.50 41.59 13.83
CA GLY A 19 17.86 40.42 13.03
C GLY A 19 17.42 39.06 13.57
N PHE A 20 17.76 38.02 12.79
CA PHE A 20 17.54 36.63 13.16
C PHE A 20 18.54 36.21 14.27
N ASN A 21 18.04 35.70 15.39
CA ASN A 21 18.87 35.21 16.49
C ASN A 21 18.66 33.70 16.70
N LEU A 22 19.76 32.95 16.79
CA LEU A 22 19.75 31.49 16.97
C LEU A 22 20.60 31.14 18.21
N GLU A 23 20.01 30.80 19.36
CA GLU A 23 20.79 30.39 20.54
C GLU A 23 20.99 28.87 20.60
N LEU A 24 22.24 28.42 20.69
CA LEU A 24 22.57 27.01 20.91
C LEU A 24 22.81 26.77 22.41
N GLY A 25 21.83 26.18 23.09
CA GLY A 25 21.92 25.86 24.52
C GLY A 25 22.88 24.71 24.81
N SER A 26 23.64 24.81 25.91
CA SER A 26 24.51 23.72 26.37
C SER A 26 23.75 22.73 27.28
N THR A 27 23.80 21.46 26.88
CA THR A 27 23.55 20.20 27.62
C THR A 27 22.17 19.49 27.59
N LYS A 28 22.28 18.23 27.11
CA LYS A 28 21.66 16.94 27.51
C LYS A 28 20.16 16.69 27.27
N TYR A 29 19.95 15.67 26.43
CA TYR A 29 18.71 15.00 25.98
C TYR A 29 17.97 15.71 24.84
N ILE A 30 18.12 15.16 23.63
CA ILE A 30 17.37 15.58 22.43
C ILE A 30 16.63 14.36 21.88
N ASN A 31 15.32 14.53 21.70
CA ASN A 31 14.36 13.60 21.13
C ASN A 31 13.75 14.26 19.87
N ALA A 32 13.52 13.47 18.81
CA ALA A 32 12.70 13.76 17.61
C ALA A 32 13.14 14.87 16.59
N SER A 33 13.59 14.39 15.42
CA SER A 33 13.20 14.75 14.03
C SER A 33 12.76 16.19 13.65
N ALA A 34 13.63 16.89 12.90
CA ALA A 34 13.24 17.93 11.94
C ALA A 34 13.69 17.56 10.51
N LEU A 35 12.75 17.43 9.57
CA LEU A 35 13.04 17.21 8.14
C LEU A 35 13.01 18.54 7.39
N TRP A 36 14.12 18.89 6.73
CA TRP A 36 14.17 19.97 5.75
C TRP A 36 14.01 19.40 4.33
N ALA A 37 13.04 19.91 3.57
CA ALA A 37 12.90 19.63 2.15
C ALA A 37 13.57 20.75 1.35
N ILE A 38 14.26 20.40 0.26
CA ILE A 38 14.91 21.34 -0.64
C ILE A 38 14.22 21.29 -2.00
N THR A 39 13.81 22.45 -2.50
CA THR A 39 13.28 22.60 -3.86
C THR A 39 14.05 23.66 -4.61
N TYR A 40 14.31 23.44 -5.90
CA TYR A 40 14.97 24.39 -6.78
C TYR A 40 14.09 24.72 -7.98
N ALA A 41 13.92 26.01 -8.25
CA ALA A 41 13.27 26.56 -9.43
C ALA A 41 14.02 27.84 -9.82
N ASP A 42 14.92 27.75 -10.79
CA ASP A 42 15.84 28.83 -11.16
C ASP A 42 15.15 30.21 -11.27
N PRO A 43 15.62 31.27 -10.57
CA PRO A 43 16.86 31.41 -9.77
C PRO A 43 16.69 31.16 -8.26
N LEU A 44 15.61 30.49 -7.85
CA LEU A 44 15.20 30.35 -6.46
C LEU A 44 15.54 28.97 -5.90
N TRP A 45 16.15 28.97 -4.71
CA TRP A 45 16.33 27.78 -3.89
C TRP A 45 15.49 27.93 -2.63
N THR A 46 14.72 26.91 -2.26
CA THR A 46 13.84 26.98 -1.11
C THR A 46 14.11 25.81 -0.15
N LEU A 47 14.38 26.13 1.11
CA LEU A 47 14.52 25.19 2.22
C LEU A 47 13.27 25.29 3.08
N ILE A 48 12.55 24.18 3.22
CA ILE A 48 11.29 24.12 3.97
C ILE A 48 11.49 23.23 5.18
N ASN A 49 11.36 23.80 6.38
CA ASN A 49 11.33 23.03 7.61
C ASN A 49 9.91 22.53 7.86
N GLN A 50 9.71 21.22 7.77
CA GLN A 50 8.38 20.63 7.88
C GLN A 50 7.79 20.67 9.30
N SER A 51 8.62 20.95 10.30
CA SER A 51 8.27 21.00 11.73
C SER A 51 7.94 22.41 12.23
N SER A 52 8.52 23.46 11.64
CA SER A 52 8.36 24.85 12.12
C SER A 52 7.60 25.79 11.17
N LEU A 53 7.06 25.28 10.05
CA LEU A 53 6.41 26.08 8.99
C LEU A 53 7.27 27.23 8.46
N MET A 54 8.59 27.14 8.68
CA MET A 54 9.56 28.13 8.25
C MET A 54 10.05 27.78 6.84
N CYS A 55 10.08 28.79 5.98
CA CYS A 55 10.56 28.70 4.61
C CYS A 55 11.69 29.72 4.41
N LEU A 56 12.86 29.23 3.99
CA LEU A 56 14.00 30.06 3.61
C LEU A 56 14.17 29.97 2.10
N THR A 57 13.92 31.08 1.40
CA THR A 57 14.09 31.16 -0.05
C THR A 57 15.29 32.03 -0.40
N PHE A 58 16.26 31.46 -1.10
CA PHE A 58 17.46 32.11 -1.59
C PHE A 58 17.27 32.45 -3.06
N ASN A 59 17.24 33.75 -3.37
CA ASN A 59 17.28 34.22 -4.75
C ASN A 59 18.75 34.39 -5.16
N VAL A 60 19.22 33.46 -5.98
CA VAL A 60 20.61 33.39 -6.44
C VAL A 60 20.97 34.57 -7.34
N LYS A 61 20.03 35.04 -8.16
CA LYS A 61 20.23 36.15 -9.08
C LYS A 61 20.48 37.46 -8.34
N ASP A 62 19.69 37.73 -7.30
CA ASP A 62 19.72 39.00 -6.58
C ASP A 62 20.49 38.94 -5.25
N LYS A 63 21.03 37.77 -4.88
CA LYS A 63 21.76 37.50 -3.63
C LYS A 63 20.97 37.89 -2.37
N ARG A 64 19.66 37.62 -2.37
CA ARG A 64 18.75 37.93 -1.26
C ARG A 64 18.22 36.66 -0.62
N ILE A 65 18.04 36.71 0.70
CA ILE A 65 17.46 35.65 1.51
C ILE A 65 16.10 36.14 1.99
N VAL A 66 15.05 35.41 1.63
CA VAL A 66 13.67 35.67 2.03
C VAL A 66 13.30 34.66 3.10
N ILE A 67 12.87 35.16 4.24
CA ILE A 67 12.34 34.33 5.32
C ILE A 67 10.83 34.50 5.37
N MET A 68 10.14 33.37 5.38
CA MET A 68 8.72 33.29 5.71
C MET A 68 8.59 32.43 6.96
N SER A 69 8.15 33.03 8.05
CA SER A 69 7.79 32.32 9.28
C SER A 69 6.37 32.70 9.66
N ASN A 70 5.47 31.73 9.75
CA ASN A 70 4.05 31.90 10.09
C ASN A 70 3.31 32.95 9.24
N ILE A 71 2.87 32.54 8.03
CA ILE A 71 1.79 33.07 7.14
C ILE A 71 1.70 34.59 6.86
N ASP A 72 2.11 35.51 7.74
CA ASP A 72 1.81 36.95 7.65
C ASP A 72 3.03 37.89 7.57
N GLU A 73 4.27 37.43 7.77
CA GLU A 73 5.48 38.27 7.65
C GLU A 73 6.51 37.73 6.63
N ILE A 74 6.88 38.58 5.67
CA ILE A 74 7.94 38.33 4.68
C ILE A 74 9.09 39.31 4.97
N LEU A 75 10.23 38.77 5.38
CA LEU A 75 11.43 39.56 5.66
C LEU A 75 12.51 39.23 4.64
N VAL A 76 13.18 40.26 4.11
CA VAL A 76 14.18 40.14 3.04
C VAL A 76 15.52 40.67 3.53
N TYR A 77 16.53 39.81 3.57
CA TYR A 77 17.87 40.11 4.07
C TYR A 77 18.95 39.87 3.01
N GLN A 78 20.08 40.57 3.15
CA GLN A 78 21.30 40.27 2.39
C GLN A 78 22.20 39.25 3.11
N SER A 79 22.16 39.23 4.44
CA SER A 79 22.79 38.23 5.29
C SER A 79 21.97 38.01 6.56
N LEU A 80 22.05 36.82 7.13
CA LEU A 80 21.40 36.43 8.38
C LEU A 80 22.44 36.35 9.49
N LYS A 81 22.17 36.98 10.62
CA LYS A 81 22.98 36.79 11.82
C LYS A 81 22.68 35.41 12.40
N VAL A 82 23.71 34.68 12.80
CA VAL A 82 23.60 33.34 13.38
C VAL A 82 24.50 33.30 14.59
N LYS A 83 23.96 33.00 15.77
CA LYS A 83 24.77 32.78 16.96
C LYS A 83 25.10 31.29 17.06
N ILE A 84 26.38 30.98 17.24
CA ILE A 84 26.89 29.64 17.42
C ILE A 84 27.70 29.68 18.71
N ASP A 85 27.27 28.91 19.71
CA ASP A 85 27.74 29.02 21.09
C ASP A 85 27.64 30.48 21.59
N ASP A 86 28.76 31.07 22.03
CA ASP A 86 28.86 32.47 22.49
C ASP A 86 29.29 33.45 21.39
N GLN A 87 29.39 33.02 20.12
CA GLN A 87 29.85 33.87 19.01
C GLN A 87 28.74 34.17 18.00
N TYR A 88 28.70 35.42 17.52
CA TYR A 88 27.79 35.85 16.45
C TYR A 88 28.51 35.85 15.10
N LEU A 89 28.00 35.05 14.17
CA LEU A 89 28.42 34.97 12.79
C LEU A 89 27.33 35.54 11.86
N GLN A 90 27.68 35.75 10.60
CA GLN A 90 26.80 36.21 9.54
C GLN A 90 26.82 35.18 8.41
N LEU A 91 25.64 34.78 7.94
CA LEU A 91 25.41 33.84 6.86
C LEU A 91 24.89 34.59 5.63
N ARG A 92 25.51 34.43 4.46
CA ARG A 92 25.06 35.08 3.21
C ARG A 92 25.26 34.19 1.99
N LEU A 93 24.71 34.58 0.84
CA LEU A 93 25.05 33.97 -0.44
C LEU A 93 26.47 34.36 -0.87
N SER A 94 27.25 33.38 -1.33
CA SER A 94 28.63 33.59 -1.74
C SER A 94 28.72 34.54 -2.94
N SER A 95 29.77 35.36 -2.96
CA SER A 95 30.04 36.24 -4.09
C SER A 95 30.64 35.52 -5.30
N ASN A 96 31.22 34.33 -5.11
CA ASN A 96 31.96 33.58 -6.12
C ASN A 96 31.10 32.48 -6.75
N PHE A 97 30.06 32.89 -7.47
CA PHE A 97 29.23 31.97 -8.24
C PHE A 97 29.98 31.51 -9.50
N THR A 98 30.16 30.20 -9.66
CA THR A 98 30.59 29.57 -10.92
C THR A 98 29.39 28.79 -11.49
N GLU A 99 29.27 28.76 -12.82
CA GLU A 99 28.07 28.51 -13.64
C GLU A 99 27.32 27.16 -13.49
N ASP A 100 27.58 26.36 -12.44
CA ASP A 100 27.16 24.95 -12.35
C ASP A 100 26.06 24.68 -11.30
N HIS A 101 24.93 25.40 -11.35
CA HIS A 101 23.72 25.15 -10.52
C HIS A 101 23.98 24.84 -9.03
N THR A 102 25.05 25.40 -8.45
CA THR A 102 25.53 25.08 -7.10
C THR A 102 25.23 26.27 -6.20
N LEU A 103 24.39 26.10 -5.18
CA LEU A 103 24.15 27.13 -4.18
C LEU A 103 25.35 27.17 -3.22
N ALA A 104 25.99 28.33 -3.06
CA ALA A 104 27.08 28.51 -2.10
C ALA A 104 26.71 29.56 -1.05
N LEU A 105 26.82 29.20 0.24
CA LEU A 105 26.64 30.11 1.37
C LEU A 105 27.98 30.36 2.08
N GLU A 106 28.17 31.55 2.61
CA GLU A 106 29.34 31.95 3.38
C GLU A 106 28.93 32.28 4.82
N LEU A 107 29.56 31.62 5.79
CA LEU A 107 29.56 32.06 7.19
C LEU A 107 30.82 32.88 7.45
N PHE A 108 30.66 34.05 8.07
CA PHE A 108 31.77 34.92 8.46
C PHE A 108 31.52 35.58 9.82
N SER A 109 32.58 35.73 10.63
CA SER A 109 32.52 36.48 11.88
C SER A 109 32.55 37.99 11.60
N SER A 110 31.75 38.76 12.33
CA SER A 110 31.80 40.23 12.30
C SER A 110 32.85 40.83 13.23
N SER A 111 33.59 40.02 14.01
CA SER A 111 34.66 40.52 14.87
C SER A 111 35.93 40.79 14.04
N GLU A 112 36.38 42.06 14.04
CA GLU A 112 37.55 42.55 13.31
C GLU A 112 38.81 41.73 13.57
N SER A 113 39.27 40.98 12.56
CA SER A 113 40.69 40.87 12.12
C SER A 113 40.99 39.59 11.32
N THR A 114 40.08 38.62 11.23
CA THR A 114 40.20 37.49 10.27
C THR A 114 38.84 37.11 9.70
N LYS A 115 38.67 37.25 8.38
CA LYS A 115 37.54 36.64 7.66
C LYS A 115 37.85 35.16 7.46
N GLU A 116 37.51 34.32 8.42
CA GLU A 116 37.35 32.89 8.12
C GLU A 116 36.03 32.73 7.35
N ILE A 117 36.15 32.51 6.04
CA ILE A 117 35.03 32.22 5.16
C ILE A 117 34.88 30.70 5.13
N PHE A 118 33.78 30.19 5.66
CA PHE A 118 33.44 28.79 5.51
C PHE A 118 32.48 28.64 4.34
N PRO A 119 32.91 28.08 3.20
CA PRO A 119 32.01 27.83 2.09
C PRO A 119 31.12 26.63 2.43
N VAL A 120 29.81 26.83 2.34
CA VAL A 120 28.82 25.77 2.36
C VAL A 120 28.35 25.58 0.93
N PHE A 121 28.81 24.50 0.28
CA PHE A 121 28.42 24.17 -1.09
C PHE A 121 27.25 23.19 -1.10
N PHE A 122 26.21 23.49 -1.87
CA PHE A 122 25.23 22.51 -2.32
C PHE A 122 25.60 22.10 -3.76
N ALA A 123 26.55 21.17 -3.90
CA ALA A 123 26.93 20.64 -5.20
C ALA A 123 25.92 19.59 -5.67
N PHE A 124 25.40 19.75 -6.89
CA PHE A 124 24.54 18.75 -7.53
C PHE A 124 25.37 17.88 -8.49
N GLU A 125 26.01 16.85 -7.95
CA GLU A 125 26.48 15.68 -8.71
C GLU A 125 26.48 14.45 -7.77
N GLY A 126 25.84 13.35 -8.17
CA GLY A 126 26.02 12.06 -7.49
C GLY A 126 25.12 11.75 -6.29
N TYR A 127 23.86 12.16 -6.32
CA TYR A 127 22.89 11.90 -5.23
C TYR A 127 22.60 10.40 -4.95
N HIS A 128 22.98 9.47 -5.84
CA HIS A 128 22.88 8.03 -5.59
C HIS A 128 24.00 7.47 -4.68
N LYS A 129 25.08 8.24 -4.44
CA LYS A 129 26.18 7.83 -3.56
C LYS A 129 26.01 8.34 -2.13
N ILE A 130 25.28 9.45 -1.90
CA ILE A 130 25.05 9.98 -0.55
C ILE A 130 23.99 9.19 0.22
N LEU A 131 22.98 8.63 -0.45
CA LEU A 131 22.13 7.60 0.17
C LEU A 131 22.93 6.36 0.63
N ARG A 132 24.12 6.12 0.07
CA ARG A 132 25.04 5.05 0.49
C ARG A 132 26.02 5.45 1.59
N SER A 133 26.15 6.74 1.92
CA SER A 133 27.02 7.22 3.01
C SER A 133 26.25 7.84 4.18
N ILE A 134 24.93 7.97 4.06
CA ILE A 134 24.01 8.15 5.18
C ILE A 134 23.62 6.74 5.69
N GLU A 135 24.52 6.13 6.45
CA GLU A 135 24.23 5.00 7.36
C GLU A 135 23.93 5.55 8.78
N PRO A 136 23.47 4.77 9.77
CA PRO A 136 22.41 3.75 9.79
C PRO A 136 21.55 3.91 11.06
N ASN A 137 21.11 5.13 11.41
CA ASN A 137 20.44 5.38 12.70
C ASN A 137 19.03 5.96 12.59
N PHE A 138 18.44 6.06 11.39
CA PHE A 138 17.12 6.69 11.26
C PHE A 138 15.94 5.72 11.22
N ILE A 139 16.12 4.43 10.92
CA ILE A 139 15.08 3.40 11.08
C ILE A 139 15.76 2.05 11.26
N PHE A 140 16.20 1.74 12.47
CA PHE A 140 16.65 0.39 12.78
C PHE A 140 16.21 0.06 14.20
N ASP A 141 15.24 -0.83 14.31
CA ASP A 141 15.14 -1.67 15.49
C ASP A 141 16.50 -2.38 15.65
N ASP A 142 17.05 -2.44 16.87
CA ASP A 142 18.38 -3.00 17.18
C ASP A 142 18.58 -4.43 16.62
N GLN A 143 17.49 -5.12 16.28
CA GLN A 143 17.52 -6.43 15.62
C GLN A 143 17.96 -6.41 14.13
N MET A 144 17.78 -5.32 13.38
CA MET A 144 18.18 -5.25 11.95
C MET A 144 19.68 -5.00 11.74
N MET A 145 20.38 -4.40 12.71
CA MET A 145 21.82 -4.08 12.61
C MET A 145 22.74 -5.31 12.49
N ASN A 146 22.21 -6.53 12.66
CA ASN A 146 22.95 -7.76 12.43
C ASN A 146 22.84 -8.29 10.99
N SER A 147 22.07 -7.64 10.10
CA SER A 147 21.88 -8.08 8.72
C SER A 147 22.56 -7.13 7.72
N LYS A 148 23.53 -7.64 6.95
CA LYS A 148 24.22 -6.89 5.90
C LYS A 148 23.22 -6.53 4.79
N ILE A 149 22.98 -5.24 4.54
CA ILE A 149 22.22 -4.79 3.36
C ILE A 149 23.02 -5.20 2.11
N LEU A 150 22.41 -6.02 1.26
CA LEU A 150 23.04 -6.53 0.04
C LEU A 150 22.73 -5.63 -1.16
N THR A 151 23.74 -5.44 -2.01
CA THR A 151 23.62 -4.77 -3.31
C THR A 151 23.80 -5.76 -4.46
N LEU A 152 23.50 -5.36 -5.69
CA LEU A 152 23.80 -6.18 -6.87
C LEU A 152 25.28 -6.58 -6.97
N ASN A 153 26.20 -5.72 -6.49
CA ASN A 153 27.63 -6.02 -6.51
C ASN A 153 28.01 -7.18 -5.57
N ASP A 154 27.31 -7.34 -4.45
CA ASP A 154 27.54 -8.44 -3.48
C ASP A 154 27.12 -9.81 -4.03
N ILE A 155 26.33 -9.83 -5.10
CA ILE A 155 25.77 -11.05 -5.69
C ILE A 155 26.19 -11.27 -7.14
N LYS A 156 27.08 -10.42 -7.69
CA LYS A 156 27.48 -10.45 -9.11
C LYS A 156 28.02 -11.81 -9.57
N ASP A 157 28.67 -12.55 -8.67
CA ASP A 157 29.28 -13.86 -8.93
C ASP A 157 28.38 -15.03 -8.48
N LYS A 158 27.14 -14.75 -8.05
CA LYS A 158 26.17 -15.76 -7.61
C LYS A 158 25.18 -16.08 -8.73
N SER A 159 24.82 -17.36 -8.83
CA SER A 159 23.71 -17.83 -9.66
C SER A 159 22.49 -18.14 -8.81
N TYR A 160 21.31 -17.91 -9.38
CA TYR A 160 20.02 -18.19 -8.77
C TYR A 160 19.17 -19.03 -9.72
N ASP A 161 18.39 -19.93 -9.14
CA ASP A 161 17.43 -20.79 -9.85
C ASP A 161 16.13 -20.03 -10.11
N TYR A 162 15.74 -19.18 -9.15
CA TYR A 162 14.55 -18.36 -9.21
C TYR A 162 14.90 -16.89 -8.92
N VAL A 163 14.43 -16.00 -9.78
CA VAL A 163 14.48 -14.55 -9.56
C VAL A 163 13.05 -14.04 -9.47
N VAL A 164 12.67 -13.49 -8.32
CA VAL A 164 11.34 -13.00 -8.00
C VAL A 164 11.41 -11.48 -7.90
N ILE A 165 10.52 -10.76 -8.60
CA ILE A 165 10.44 -9.30 -8.48
C ILE A 165 9.21 -8.92 -7.64
N GLY A 166 9.45 -8.21 -6.54
CA GLY A 166 8.45 -7.86 -5.52
C GLY A 166 8.47 -8.80 -4.31
N SER A 167 8.07 -8.28 -3.15
CA SER A 167 8.15 -8.97 -1.84
C SER A 167 6.82 -9.10 -1.09
N SER A 168 5.69 -8.92 -1.78
CA SER A 168 4.35 -9.04 -1.17
C SER A 168 3.84 -10.50 -1.19
N PHE A 169 2.53 -10.69 -1.01
CA PHE A 169 1.86 -12.00 -0.88
C PHE A 169 2.22 -13.02 -1.95
N CYS A 170 2.24 -12.64 -3.22
CA CYS A 170 2.59 -13.56 -4.30
C CYS A 170 4.01 -14.10 -4.18
N SER A 171 4.96 -13.24 -3.79
CA SER A 171 6.35 -13.60 -3.55
C SER A 171 6.44 -14.60 -2.41
N LEU A 172 5.79 -14.29 -1.28
CA LEU A 172 5.74 -15.21 -0.13
C LEU A 172 5.14 -16.58 -0.49
N GLY A 173 3.99 -16.61 -1.18
CA GLY A 173 3.33 -17.86 -1.58
C GLY A 173 4.22 -18.72 -2.48
N PHE A 174 4.82 -18.11 -3.50
CA PHE A 174 5.73 -18.81 -4.41
C PHE A 174 6.97 -19.34 -3.69
N ILE A 175 7.67 -18.48 -2.95
CA ILE A 175 8.93 -18.81 -2.28
C ILE A 175 8.70 -19.87 -1.20
N HIS A 176 7.66 -19.71 -0.38
CA HIS A 176 7.32 -20.69 0.64
C HIS A 176 7.14 -22.08 0.04
N GLN A 177 6.35 -22.19 -1.03
CA GLN A 177 6.07 -23.47 -1.67
C GLN A 177 7.33 -24.06 -2.33
N ILE A 178 8.13 -23.25 -3.04
CA ILE A 178 9.41 -23.72 -3.60
C ILE A 178 10.32 -24.24 -2.48
N SER A 179 10.48 -23.51 -1.38
CA SER A 179 11.35 -23.93 -0.27
C SER A 179 10.88 -25.23 0.41
N GLN A 180 9.59 -25.58 0.34
CA GLN A 180 9.09 -26.89 0.80
C GLN A 180 9.45 -28.02 -0.18
N ARG A 181 9.45 -27.74 -1.49
CA ARG A 181 9.73 -28.74 -2.55
C ARG A 181 11.22 -28.94 -2.79
N ASP A 182 11.98 -27.85 -2.74
CA ASP A 182 13.43 -27.83 -2.93
C ASP A 182 14.07 -26.86 -1.92
N PRO A 183 14.45 -27.36 -0.72
CA PRO A 183 15.14 -26.57 0.29
C PRO A 183 16.49 -26.00 -0.16
N ASN A 184 17.08 -26.51 -1.25
CA ASN A 184 18.37 -26.06 -1.78
C ASN A 184 18.23 -25.02 -2.89
N ALA A 185 17.01 -24.74 -3.35
CA ALA A 185 16.74 -23.75 -4.38
C ALA A 185 17.29 -22.38 -3.97
N LYS A 186 18.09 -21.76 -4.84
CA LYS A 186 18.63 -20.42 -4.63
C LYS A 186 17.66 -19.38 -5.20
N ILE A 187 17.08 -18.59 -4.30
CA ILE A 187 16.04 -17.62 -4.65
C ILE A 187 16.58 -16.20 -4.46
N LEU A 188 16.43 -15.36 -5.47
CA LEU A 188 16.71 -13.92 -5.40
C LEU A 188 15.41 -13.13 -5.44
N VAL A 189 15.20 -12.24 -4.47
CA VAL A 189 14.10 -11.27 -4.46
C VAL A 189 14.65 -9.88 -4.75
N LEU A 190 14.08 -9.22 -5.76
CA LEU A 190 14.36 -7.82 -6.07
C LEU A 190 13.18 -6.97 -5.61
N GLU A 191 13.41 -6.14 -4.59
CA GLU A 191 12.41 -5.25 -4.02
C GLU A 191 12.76 -3.80 -4.37
N ARG A 192 11.78 -3.06 -4.92
CA ARG A 192 11.92 -1.64 -5.24
C ARG A 192 12.07 -0.80 -3.98
N GLY A 193 11.40 -1.18 -2.90
CA GLY A 193 11.36 -0.48 -1.64
C GLY A 193 12.49 -0.82 -0.68
N LEU A 194 12.53 -0.05 0.40
CA LEU A 194 13.32 -0.37 1.59
C LEU A 194 12.46 -1.13 2.61
N GLN A 195 13.11 -1.79 3.57
CA GLN A 195 12.44 -2.28 4.76
C GLN A 195 12.17 -1.10 5.70
N TYR A 196 10.89 -0.87 6.00
CA TYR A 196 10.43 0.24 6.84
C TYR A 196 9.83 -0.25 8.16
N LEU A 197 8.99 -1.28 8.11
CA LEU A 197 8.39 -1.93 9.27
C LEU A 197 8.83 -3.40 9.30
N SER A 198 9.01 -3.94 10.50
CA SER A 198 9.19 -5.39 10.73
C SER A 198 7.86 -6.14 10.66
N GLU A 199 6.74 -5.45 10.90
CA GLU A 199 5.40 -6.01 11.00
C GLU A 199 4.33 -5.09 10.39
N HIS A 200 3.06 -5.48 10.50
CA HIS A 200 1.92 -4.66 10.07
C HIS A 200 1.85 -3.32 10.82
N HIS A 201 1.48 -2.22 10.15
CA HIS A 201 1.50 -0.87 10.76
C HIS A 201 0.65 -0.74 12.04
N GLN A 202 -0.40 -1.56 12.16
CA GLN A 202 -1.30 -1.58 13.31
C GLN A 202 -0.68 -2.15 14.59
N HIS A 203 0.54 -2.70 14.50
CA HIS A 203 1.32 -3.13 15.67
C HIS A 203 2.01 -1.95 16.38
N GLY A 204 2.37 -0.89 15.65
CA GLY A 204 3.09 0.27 16.19
C GLY A 204 2.18 1.44 16.60
N CYS A 205 2.61 2.24 17.58
CA CYS A 205 1.93 3.47 18.03
C CYS A 205 2.05 4.65 17.04
N SER A 206 2.64 4.41 15.86
CA SER A 206 2.83 5.42 14.83
C SER A 206 1.60 5.47 13.95
N SER A 207 0.93 6.63 13.90
CA SER A 207 -0.08 6.86 12.86
C SER A 207 0.58 6.60 11.51
N PRO A 208 -0.03 5.80 10.61
CA PRO A 208 0.54 5.55 9.30
C PRO A 208 0.75 6.90 8.60
N PRO A 209 1.83 7.08 7.81
CA PRO A 209 2.00 8.28 7.01
C PRO A 209 0.73 8.54 6.21
N LYS A 210 0.30 9.82 6.11
CA LYS A 210 -0.95 10.19 5.43
C LYS A 210 -1.02 9.65 3.98
N HIS A 211 0.14 9.47 3.33
CA HIS A 211 0.26 8.90 1.99
C HIS A 211 1.42 7.90 1.94
N VAL A 212 1.10 6.60 2.02
CA VAL A 212 2.07 5.49 1.81
C VAL A 212 1.93 4.85 0.43
N GLU A 213 0.80 5.08 -0.22
CA GLU A 213 0.53 4.57 -1.56
C GLU A 213 1.10 5.52 -2.63
N VAL A 214 1.62 4.93 -3.69
CA VAL A 214 2.19 5.62 -4.85
C VAL A 214 1.51 5.09 -6.11
N THR A 215 0.91 6.00 -6.88
CA THR A 215 0.39 5.73 -8.22
C THR A 215 1.51 5.91 -9.23
N SER A 216 2.12 4.79 -9.66
CA SER A 216 3.18 4.80 -10.70
C SER A 216 2.58 4.70 -12.11
N TRP A 217 1.50 5.45 -12.37
CA TRP A 217 0.85 5.52 -13.68
C TRP A 217 0.07 6.83 -13.78
N THR A 218 -0.26 7.19 -15.01
CA THR A 218 -1.14 8.32 -15.33
C THR A 218 -2.56 7.81 -15.56
N VAL A 219 -3.55 8.55 -15.10
CA VAL A 219 -4.96 8.29 -15.41
C VAL A 219 -5.34 9.05 -16.68
N ALA A 220 -6.04 8.39 -17.59
CA ALA A 220 -6.50 9.00 -18.84
C ALA A 220 -7.56 10.09 -18.59
N PRO A 221 -7.56 11.20 -19.35
CA PRO A 221 -8.54 12.28 -19.16
C PRO A 221 -10.00 11.82 -19.22
N GLU A 222 -10.30 10.82 -20.05
CA GLU A 222 -11.65 10.26 -20.23
C GLU A 222 -12.16 9.52 -18.99
N THR A 223 -11.26 9.13 -18.07
CA THR A 223 -11.61 8.54 -16.78
C THR A 223 -11.99 9.62 -15.78
N VAL A 224 -11.17 10.67 -15.70
CA VAL A 224 -11.40 11.80 -14.77
C VAL A 224 -12.70 12.54 -15.08
N GLN A 225 -13.07 12.65 -16.35
CA GLN A 225 -14.28 13.35 -16.80
C GLN A 225 -15.61 12.62 -16.49
N ASN A 226 -15.57 11.36 -16.05
CA ASN A 226 -16.78 10.55 -15.78
C ASN A 226 -17.30 10.70 -14.33
N GLU A 227 -16.62 11.52 -13.50
CA GLU A 227 -16.94 11.94 -12.11
C GLU A 227 -17.15 10.82 -11.05
N SER A 228 -17.40 9.57 -11.45
CA SER A 228 -17.75 8.47 -10.53
C SER A 228 -16.54 7.66 -10.04
N LEU A 229 -15.55 7.40 -10.90
CA LEU A 229 -14.29 6.75 -10.56
C LEU A 229 -13.12 7.50 -11.19
N GLU A 230 -12.22 7.97 -10.35
CA GLU A 230 -11.07 8.79 -10.74
C GLU A 230 -9.79 7.97 -10.85
N ASN A 231 -9.64 6.90 -10.07
CA ASN A 231 -8.42 6.08 -10.09
C ASN A 231 -8.63 4.70 -9.44
N VAL A 232 -7.52 3.99 -9.25
CA VAL A 232 -7.39 2.77 -8.46
C VAL A 232 -6.34 3.00 -7.38
N HIS A 233 -6.49 2.35 -6.22
CA HIS A 233 -5.55 2.44 -5.12
C HIS A 233 -4.10 2.18 -5.54
N GLY A 234 -3.17 2.96 -4.99
CA GLY A 234 -1.76 2.96 -5.36
C GLY A 234 -1.01 1.75 -4.82
N GLN A 235 0.27 1.67 -5.17
CA GLN A 235 1.18 0.63 -4.69
C GLN A 235 1.90 1.09 -3.45
N ILE A 236 2.30 0.16 -2.58
CA ILE A 236 3.15 0.48 -1.42
C ILE A 236 4.56 0.01 -1.75
N PRO A 237 5.50 0.90 -2.13
CA PRO A 237 6.84 0.55 -2.59
C PRO A 237 7.77 0.33 -1.39
N LEU A 238 7.40 -0.59 -0.50
CA LEU A 238 8.15 -0.98 0.69
C LEU A 238 8.30 -2.51 0.70
N PHE A 239 9.29 -3.01 1.44
CA PHE A 239 9.39 -4.44 1.70
C PHE A 239 8.11 -4.97 2.36
N GLY A 240 7.54 -6.02 1.78
CA GLY A 240 6.23 -6.56 2.15
C GLY A 240 5.03 -5.90 1.45
N GLY A 241 5.24 -4.75 0.79
CA GLY A 241 4.25 -4.05 -0.02
C GLY A 241 2.93 -3.80 0.71
N ARG A 242 1.81 -4.05 0.02
CA ARG A 242 0.45 -3.86 0.57
C ARG A 242 0.16 -4.69 1.83
N SER A 243 0.93 -5.75 2.11
CA SER A 243 0.77 -6.53 3.35
C SER A 243 1.07 -5.75 4.63
N LEU A 244 1.69 -4.57 4.54
CA LEU A 244 1.93 -3.69 5.70
C LEU A 244 0.70 -2.87 6.12
N TYR A 245 -0.24 -2.62 5.20
CA TYR A 245 -1.33 -1.66 5.40
C TYR A 245 -2.74 -2.16 5.08
N TRP A 246 -2.86 -3.39 4.58
CA TRP A 246 -4.15 -3.99 4.25
C TRP A 246 -5.06 -4.26 5.46
N SER A 247 -6.32 -4.58 5.17
CA SER A 247 -7.36 -4.82 6.18
C SER A 247 -7.49 -6.26 6.65
N GLY A 248 -6.74 -7.20 6.05
CA GLY A 248 -6.66 -8.60 6.50
C GLY A 248 -7.76 -9.54 5.97
N TRP A 249 -8.74 -9.05 5.20
CA TRP A 249 -9.85 -9.87 4.70
C TRP A 249 -9.38 -10.95 3.72
N CYS A 250 -9.77 -12.19 3.96
CA CYS A 250 -9.30 -13.38 3.25
C CYS A 250 -10.43 -14.38 2.91
N PRO A 251 -11.49 -13.95 2.21
CA PRO A 251 -12.52 -14.87 1.72
C PRO A 251 -11.92 -15.87 0.72
N THR A 252 -12.55 -17.05 0.64
CA THR A 252 -12.25 -18.04 -0.40
C THR A 252 -13.42 -18.09 -1.36
N PRO A 253 -13.22 -17.84 -2.66
CA PRO A 253 -14.32 -17.91 -3.61
C PRO A 253 -14.83 -19.34 -3.78
N SER A 254 -16.14 -19.49 -3.92
CA SER A 254 -16.77 -20.77 -4.28
C SER A 254 -16.50 -21.15 -5.74
N THR A 255 -16.80 -22.39 -6.12
CA THR A 255 -16.69 -22.86 -7.50
C THR A 255 -17.50 -22.02 -8.48
N GLU A 256 -18.68 -21.54 -8.05
CA GLU A 256 -19.54 -20.66 -8.85
C GLU A 256 -18.95 -19.26 -9.01
N GLN A 257 -18.32 -18.71 -7.96
CA GLN A 257 -17.65 -17.41 -8.00
C GLN A 257 -16.39 -17.41 -8.88
N LEU A 258 -15.81 -18.59 -9.16
CA LEU A 258 -14.73 -18.80 -10.12
C LEU A 258 -15.22 -19.11 -11.54
N ALA A 259 -16.49 -18.82 -11.87
CA ALA A 259 -17.00 -18.96 -13.23
C ALA A 259 -16.12 -18.19 -14.23
N GLY A 260 -15.81 -18.85 -15.36
CA GLY A 260 -14.92 -18.30 -16.40
C GLY A 260 -13.42 -18.57 -16.19
N TRP A 261 -13.02 -19.14 -15.05
CA TRP A 261 -11.63 -19.57 -14.83
C TRP A 261 -11.37 -20.94 -15.50
N PRO A 262 -10.14 -21.21 -15.97
CA PRO A 262 -9.78 -22.53 -16.53
C PRO A 262 -10.09 -23.67 -15.57
N GLU A 263 -10.75 -24.73 -16.06
CA GLU A 263 -11.32 -25.79 -15.20
C GLU A 263 -10.27 -26.48 -14.34
N ASN A 264 -9.15 -26.88 -14.93
CA ASN A 264 -8.06 -27.54 -14.20
C ASN A 264 -7.45 -26.64 -13.11
N LEU A 265 -7.32 -25.33 -13.38
CA LEU A 265 -6.86 -24.38 -12.39
C LEU A 265 -7.86 -24.25 -11.24
N LYS A 266 -9.15 -24.10 -11.55
CA LYS A 266 -10.22 -24.01 -10.57
C LYS A 266 -10.25 -25.24 -9.65
N ILE A 267 -10.15 -26.45 -10.22
CA ILE A 267 -10.09 -27.72 -9.46
C ILE A 267 -8.88 -27.72 -8.52
N SER A 268 -7.68 -27.47 -9.05
CA SER A 268 -6.45 -27.41 -8.25
C SER A 268 -6.54 -26.43 -7.09
N LEU A 269 -7.07 -25.22 -7.33
CA LEU A 269 -7.24 -24.20 -6.29
C LEU A 269 -8.20 -24.66 -5.19
N GLN A 270 -9.35 -25.24 -5.57
CA GLN A 270 -10.37 -25.72 -4.62
C GLN A 270 -9.90 -26.92 -3.79
N GLU A 271 -9.29 -27.92 -4.43
CA GLU A 271 -8.91 -29.16 -3.76
C GLU A 271 -7.68 -28.99 -2.86
N THR A 272 -6.75 -28.11 -3.22
CA THR A 272 -5.43 -28.03 -2.58
C THR A 272 -5.06 -26.61 -2.15
N TYR A 273 -4.95 -25.68 -3.10
CA TYR A 273 -4.15 -24.47 -2.84
C TYR A 273 -4.85 -23.42 -1.98
N PHE A 274 -6.19 -23.34 -1.96
CA PHE A 274 -6.87 -22.46 -1.01
C PHE A 274 -6.66 -22.88 0.44
N ARG A 275 -6.61 -24.19 0.72
CA ARG A 275 -6.27 -24.69 2.06
C ARG A 275 -4.85 -24.30 2.44
N LEU A 276 -3.88 -24.56 1.56
CA LEU A 276 -2.47 -24.22 1.79
C LEU A 276 -2.24 -22.70 1.96
N ALA A 277 -2.90 -21.88 1.16
CA ALA A 277 -2.80 -20.42 1.26
C ALA A 277 -3.36 -19.91 2.60
N LYS A 278 -4.50 -20.44 3.05
CA LYS A 278 -5.08 -20.10 4.36
C LYS A 278 -4.18 -20.52 5.52
N GLU A 279 -3.56 -21.70 5.43
CA GLU A 279 -2.58 -22.18 6.41
C GLU A 279 -1.35 -21.24 6.47
N LEU A 280 -0.80 -20.87 5.30
CA LEU A 280 0.35 -19.97 5.21
C LEU A 280 0.05 -18.58 5.77
N LEU A 281 -1.14 -18.04 5.50
CA LEU A 281 -1.58 -16.71 5.93
C LEU A 281 -2.19 -16.70 7.34
N ASN A 282 -2.30 -17.87 7.99
CA ASN A 282 -2.99 -18.04 9.27
C ASN A 282 -4.38 -17.38 9.28
N VAL A 283 -5.19 -17.74 8.27
CA VAL A 283 -6.57 -17.26 8.13
C VAL A 283 -7.46 -17.94 9.17
N ILE A 284 -8.08 -17.13 10.00
CA ILE A 284 -9.09 -17.55 10.99
C ILE A 284 -10.38 -16.77 10.76
N THR A 285 -11.50 -17.26 11.28
CA THR A 285 -12.74 -16.49 11.27
C THR A 285 -12.81 -15.54 12.47
N ALA A 286 -13.58 -14.46 12.37
CA ALA A 286 -13.65 -13.42 13.42
C ALA A 286 -14.06 -13.97 14.81
N ASP A 287 -14.92 -14.99 14.88
CA ASP A 287 -15.31 -15.71 16.11
C ASP A 287 -14.17 -16.56 16.72
N GLN A 288 -13.12 -16.84 15.95
CA GLN A 288 -11.93 -17.54 16.39
C GLN A 288 -10.81 -16.60 16.83
N MET A 289 -10.98 -15.28 16.67
CA MET A 289 -10.02 -14.28 17.16
C MET A 289 -9.89 -14.39 18.68
N ARG A 290 -8.67 -14.13 19.16
CA ARG A 290 -8.31 -14.20 20.59
C ARG A 290 -7.75 -12.89 21.12
N ALA A 291 -7.99 -11.80 20.38
CA ALA A 291 -7.66 -10.45 20.81
C ALA A 291 -8.35 -10.13 22.14
N ARG A 292 -7.59 -9.53 23.06
CA ARG A 292 -8.04 -9.18 24.40
C ARG A 292 -7.75 -7.72 24.72
N GLU A 293 -8.64 -7.11 25.49
CA GLU A 293 -8.47 -5.80 26.13
C GLU A 293 -8.94 -5.95 27.58
N ASN A 294 -8.12 -5.52 28.55
CA ASN A 294 -8.39 -5.70 29.99
C ASN A 294 -8.80 -7.14 30.38
N ASP A 295 -8.06 -8.14 29.89
CA ASP A 295 -8.32 -9.58 30.07
C ASP A 295 -9.62 -10.13 29.46
N HIS A 296 -10.41 -9.32 28.75
CA HIS A 296 -11.64 -9.74 28.08
C HIS A 296 -11.45 -9.93 26.58
N LEU A 297 -12.08 -10.97 26.01
CA LEU A 297 -12.11 -11.15 24.56
C LEU A 297 -12.97 -10.07 23.90
N ILE A 298 -12.42 -9.41 22.88
CA ILE A 298 -13.16 -8.38 22.13
C ILE A 298 -14.07 -8.99 21.05
N TYR A 299 -13.74 -10.17 20.52
CA TYR A 299 -14.63 -10.95 19.63
C TYR A 299 -15.21 -12.12 20.41
N ASP A 300 -16.37 -11.92 21.04
CA ASP A 300 -17.00 -12.91 21.91
C ASP A 300 -18.51 -13.04 21.61
N THR A 301 -19.39 -13.02 22.62
CA THR A 301 -20.83 -13.19 22.45
C THR A 301 -21.44 -12.22 21.44
N PHE A 302 -21.00 -10.96 21.39
CA PHE A 302 -21.51 -9.98 20.43
C PHE A 302 -21.26 -10.39 18.96
N GLN A 303 -20.07 -10.91 18.64
CA GLN A 303 -19.75 -11.40 17.29
C GLN A 303 -20.70 -12.50 16.83
N THR A 304 -21.04 -13.42 17.74
CA THR A 304 -21.97 -14.54 17.47
C THR A 304 -23.41 -14.03 17.32
N SER A 305 -23.82 -13.13 18.21
CA SER A 305 -25.17 -12.57 18.26
C SER A 305 -25.48 -11.72 17.03
N LEU A 306 -24.50 -10.93 16.56
CA LEU A 306 -24.62 -10.13 15.34
C LEU A 306 -24.89 -11.01 14.11
N LYS A 307 -24.16 -12.13 13.98
CA LYS A 307 -24.38 -13.10 12.90
C LYS A 307 -25.75 -13.77 13.01
N GLN A 308 -26.12 -14.23 14.20
CA GLN A 308 -27.41 -14.89 14.44
C GLN A 308 -28.57 -13.97 14.07
N ARG A 309 -28.52 -12.71 14.55
CA ARG A 309 -29.52 -11.69 14.23
C ARG A 309 -29.71 -11.56 12.72
N LEU A 310 -28.62 -11.38 11.97
CA LEU A 310 -28.72 -11.28 10.51
C LEU A 310 -29.28 -12.56 9.89
N ASN A 311 -28.79 -13.74 10.27
CA ASN A 311 -29.30 -15.01 9.72
C ASN A 311 -30.81 -15.22 9.94
N GLU A 312 -31.37 -14.77 11.06
CA GLU A 312 -32.80 -14.92 11.36
C GLU A 312 -33.70 -14.02 10.52
N VAL A 313 -33.19 -12.87 10.07
CA VAL A 313 -34.02 -11.79 9.48
C VAL A 313 -33.62 -11.43 8.06
N ILE A 314 -32.47 -11.90 7.57
CA ILE A 314 -31.97 -11.63 6.23
C ILE A 314 -32.71 -12.54 5.24
N ASN A 315 -33.72 -11.97 4.60
CA ASN A 315 -34.37 -12.60 3.45
C ASN A 315 -34.17 -11.69 2.24
N ILE A 316 -33.05 -11.88 1.56
CA ILE A 316 -32.63 -11.10 0.40
C ILE A 316 -32.14 -12.10 -0.66
N ASP A 317 -32.89 -12.22 -1.76
CA ASP A 317 -32.70 -13.27 -2.79
C ASP A 317 -31.27 -13.39 -3.34
N THR A 318 -30.50 -12.32 -3.32
CA THR A 318 -29.13 -12.28 -3.86
C THR A 318 -28.04 -12.61 -2.84
N ILE A 319 -28.39 -12.78 -1.56
CA ILE A 319 -27.46 -13.14 -0.47
C ILE A 319 -27.68 -14.61 -0.12
N LYS A 320 -26.61 -15.41 -0.23
CA LYS A 320 -26.68 -16.85 0.04
C LYS A 320 -26.46 -17.21 1.51
N GLU A 321 -25.58 -16.47 2.18
CA GLU A 321 -25.17 -16.77 3.53
C GLU A 321 -24.54 -15.55 4.22
N VAL A 322 -24.55 -15.56 5.55
CA VAL A 322 -23.78 -14.63 6.40
C VAL A 322 -22.68 -15.41 7.10
N GLN A 323 -21.44 -15.02 6.87
CA GLN A 323 -20.26 -15.68 7.42
C GLN A 323 -19.59 -14.80 8.49
N HIS A 324 -18.93 -15.43 9.47
CA HIS A 324 -17.92 -14.71 10.24
C HIS A 324 -16.79 -14.30 9.29
N ALA A 325 -16.31 -13.07 9.41
CA ALA A 325 -15.28 -12.56 8.51
C ALA A 325 -14.00 -13.42 8.57
N PRO A 326 -13.51 -13.95 7.44
CA PRO A 326 -12.21 -14.60 7.39
C PRO A 326 -11.10 -13.55 7.35
N LEU A 327 -10.18 -13.61 8.31
CA LEU A 327 -9.13 -12.64 8.54
C LEU A 327 -7.77 -13.33 8.66
N ALA A 328 -6.75 -12.83 7.94
CA ALA A 328 -5.37 -13.28 8.08
C ALA A 328 -4.69 -12.57 9.25
N MET A 329 -4.20 -13.37 10.20
CA MET A 329 -3.62 -12.87 11.43
C MET A 329 -2.16 -13.32 11.59
N GLY A 330 -1.34 -12.53 12.27
CA GLY A 330 -0.01 -12.91 12.71
C GLY A 330 -0.05 -14.10 13.68
N ASN A 331 1.14 -14.61 14.04
CA ASN A 331 1.28 -15.87 14.79
C ASN A 331 0.56 -15.87 16.15
N ASP A 332 0.50 -14.73 16.83
CA ASP A 332 -0.19 -14.56 18.12
C ASP A 332 -1.72 -14.36 17.99
N ARG A 333 -2.24 -14.31 16.76
CA ARG A 333 -3.65 -14.03 16.42
C ARG A 333 -4.17 -12.69 16.97
N SER A 334 -3.27 -11.77 17.30
CA SER A 334 -3.59 -10.45 17.85
C SER A 334 -3.36 -9.34 16.83
N ILE A 335 -2.52 -9.57 15.82
CA ILE A 335 -2.18 -8.61 14.76
C ILE A 335 -2.57 -9.10 13.37
N LYS A 336 -2.76 -8.19 12.42
CA LYS A 336 -2.93 -8.57 11.00
C LYS A 336 -1.62 -9.11 10.44
N PHE A 337 -1.74 -10.08 9.55
CA PHE A 337 -0.60 -10.73 8.92
C PHE A 337 0.20 -9.76 8.02
N SER A 338 1.53 -9.88 8.01
CA SER A 338 2.42 -9.22 7.05
C SER A 338 3.42 -10.24 6.48
N THR A 339 3.91 -10.04 5.26
CA THR A 339 4.90 -10.95 4.66
C THR A 339 6.32 -10.76 5.19
N VAL A 340 6.62 -9.62 5.83
CA VAL A 340 7.98 -9.20 6.21
C VAL A 340 8.67 -10.24 7.09
N GLU A 341 8.09 -10.60 8.23
CA GLU A 341 8.66 -11.57 9.18
C GLU A 341 8.95 -12.93 8.51
N LYS A 342 8.00 -13.42 7.70
CA LYS A 342 8.13 -14.72 7.03
C LYS A 342 9.19 -14.72 5.95
N LEU A 343 9.32 -13.66 5.16
CA LEU A 343 10.34 -13.59 4.11
C LEU A 343 11.74 -13.41 4.71
N SER A 344 11.88 -12.57 5.74
CA SER A 344 13.17 -12.32 6.41
C SER A 344 13.75 -13.54 7.10
N SER A 345 12.91 -14.50 7.51
CA SER A 345 13.35 -15.72 8.20
C SER A 345 13.74 -16.89 7.26
N MET A 346 13.55 -16.74 5.94
CA MET A 346 13.85 -17.81 4.98
C MET A 346 15.35 -17.88 4.64
N LYS A 347 15.98 -19.03 4.89
CA LYS A 347 17.44 -19.22 4.76
C LYS A 347 17.96 -19.26 3.32
N ASN A 348 17.13 -19.71 2.37
CA ASN A 348 17.52 -19.89 0.96
C ASN A 348 17.16 -18.70 0.05
N VAL A 349 16.83 -17.56 0.67
CA VAL A 349 16.38 -16.34 0.00
C VAL A 349 17.41 -15.23 0.18
N THR A 350 17.85 -14.66 -0.93
CA THR A 350 18.62 -13.40 -0.96
C THR A 350 17.67 -12.27 -1.35
N ILE A 351 17.62 -11.19 -0.58
CA ILE A 351 16.78 -10.02 -0.87
C ILE A 351 17.67 -8.82 -1.18
N ILE A 352 17.39 -8.12 -2.28
CA ILE A 352 18.03 -6.85 -2.65
C ILE A 352 16.97 -5.76 -2.59
N PHE A 353 17.14 -4.84 -1.64
CA PHE A 353 16.29 -3.65 -1.47
C PHE A 353 16.71 -2.52 -2.40
N ASP A 354 15.86 -1.51 -2.56
CA ASP A 354 16.07 -0.35 -3.45
C ASP A 354 16.48 -0.75 -4.88
N CYS A 355 15.92 -1.86 -5.36
CA CYS A 355 16.25 -2.46 -6.64
C CYS A 355 15.03 -2.46 -7.54
N THR A 356 14.74 -1.28 -8.09
CA THR A 356 13.67 -1.14 -9.09
C THR A 356 14.12 -1.74 -10.42
N VAL A 357 13.44 -2.80 -10.88
CA VAL A 357 13.59 -3.37 -12.21
C VAL A 357 12.76 -2.55 -13.21
N ASN A 358 13.40 -2.06 -14.27
CA ASN A 358 12.75 -1.21 -15.28
C ASN A 358 12.65 -1.86 -16.66
N ARG A 359 13.43 -2.90 -16.93
CA ARG A 359 13.35 -3.64 -18.20
C ARG A 359 13.85 -5.06 -18.07
N ILE A 360 13.15 -5.99 -18.70
CA ILE A 360 13.61 -7.35 -18.96
C ILE A 360 14.28 -7.34 -20.35
N VAL A 361 15.55 -7.75 -20.38
CA VAL A 361 16.31 -7.92 -21.62
C VAL A 361 16.25 -9.39 -22.01
N HIS A 362 15.97 -9.66 -23.27
CA HIS A 362 15.80 -11.00 -23.82
C HIS A 362 16.70 -11.23 -25.04
N ASP A 363 16.96 -12.50 -25.32
CA ASP A 363 17.55 -13.00 -26.57
C ASP A 363 16.58 -14.03 -27.15
N GLY A 364 16.05 -13.75 -28.35
CA GLY A 364 14.88 -14.47 -28.88
C GLY A 364 13.74 -14.50 -27.86
N HIS A 365 13.28 -15.71 -27.53
CA HIS A 365 12.17 -15.97 -26.61
C HIS A 365 12.58 -16.07 -25.14
N LYS A 366 13.83 -15.79 -24.78
CA LYS A 366 14.34 -16.03 -23.43
C LYS A 366 14.84 -14.76 -22.75
N ALA A 367 14.35 -14.50 -21.54
CA ALA A 367 14.89 -13.44 -20.70
C ALA A 367 16.30 -13.82 -20.21
N THR A 368 17.28 -12.95 -20.43
CA THR A 368 18.70 -13.19 -20.13
C THR A 368 19.28 -12.21 -19.12
N ARG A 369 18.67 -11.02 -18.95
CA ARG A 369 19.19 -9.99 -18.05
C ARG A 369 18.06 -9.04 -17.61
N LEU A 370 18.17 -8.49 -16.41
CA LEU A 370 17.30 -7.43 -15.92
C LEU A 370 18.08 -6.12 -15.85
N ARG A 371 17.50 -5.03 -16.34
CA ARG A 371 17.99 -3.67 -16.07
C ARG A 371 17.28 -3.13 -14.85
N THR A 372 18.06 -2.57 -13.93
CA THR A 372 17.57 -2.04 -12.66
C THR A 372 18.20 -0.67 -12.39
N ARG A 373 17.68 0.06 -11.40
CA ARG A 373 18.30 1.31 -10.92
C ARG A 373 19.67 1.11 -10.25
N GLN A 374 19.99 -0.11 -9.80
CA GLN A 374 21.30 -0.43 -9.22
C GLN A 374 22.32 -0.97 -10.25
N GLY A 375 21.93 -1.08 -11.53
CA GLY A 375 22.72 -1.73 -12.57
C GLY A 375 21.99 -2.91 -13.19
N SER A 376 22.70 -3.72 -13.97
CA SER A 376 22.10 -4.89 -14.63
C SER A 376 22.47 -6.18 -13.91
N ILE A 377 21.56 -7.15 -13.89
CA ILE A 377 21.80 -8.50 -13.37
C ILE A 377 21.50 -9.54 -14.44
N SER A 378 22.46 -10.42 -14.72
CA SER A 378 22.29 -11.52 -15.65
C SER A 378 21.49 -12.65 -15.00
N LEU A 379 20.58 -13.24 -15.77
CA LEU A 379 19.86 -14.43 -15.39
C LEU A 379 20.68 -15.66 -15.80
N SER A 380 20.75 -16.66 -14.93
CA SER A 380 21.38 -17.94 -15.28
C SER A 380 20.60 -18.62 -16.40
N ASN A 381 21.24 -19.51 -17.17
CA ASN A 381 20.59 -20.17 -18.30
C ASN A 381 19.31 -20.92 -17.91
N ASN A 382 19.22 -21.43 -16.68
CA ASN A 382 18.04 -22.17 -16.22
C ASN A 382 17.15 -21.35 -15.28
N ALA A 383 17.51 -20.09 -15.02
CA ALA A 383 16.75 -19.23 -14.12
C ALA A 383 15.32 -19.02 -14.62
N LYS A 384 14.37 -19.14 -13.69
CA LYS A 384 12.98 -18.75 -13.89
C LYS A 384 12.77 -17.36 -13.30
N LEU A 385 12.19 -16.46 -14.09
CA LEU A 385 11.85 -15.10 -13.67
C LEU A 385 10.37 -15.05 -13.29
N ILE A 386 10.06 -14.66 -12.05
CA ILE A 386 8.71 -14.58 -11.51
C ILE A 386 8.37 -13.11 -11.26
N LEU A 387 7.38 -12.60 -11.98
CA LEU A 387 6.80 -11.29 -11.74
C LEU A 387 5.75 -11.39 -10.62
N ALA A 388 6.19 -11.17 -9.39
CA ALA A 388 5.38 -11.21 -8.17
C ALA A 388 5.10 -9.80 -7.60
N MET A 389 5.04 -8.80 -8.49
CA MET A 389 4.63 -7.44 -8.19
C MET A 389 3.13 -7.26 -8.48
N SER A 390 2.54 -6.14 -8.06
CA SER A 390 1.12 -5.88 -8.33
C SER A 390 0.80 -5.80 -9.82
N THR A 391 -0.50 -5.89 -10.15
CA THR A 391 -1.04 -5.95 -11.50
C THR A 391 -0.50 -4.86 -12.42
N LEU A 392 -0.66 -3.58 -12.06
CA LEU A 392 -0.24 -2.48 -12.94
C LEU A 392 1.29 -2.39 -13.13
N PRO A 393 2.14 -2.43 -12.08
CA PRO A 393 3.59 -2.47 -12.26
C PRO A 393 4.10 -3.65 -13.11
N ALA A 394 3.53 -4.85 -12.93
CA ALA A 394 3.91 -6.02 -13.73
C ALA A 394 3.57 -5.80 -15.21
N THR A 395 2.41 -5.22 -15.48
CA THR A 395 1.96 -4.89 -16.83
C THR A 395 2.86 -3.84 -17.48
N THR A 396 3.21 -2.78 -16.76
CA THR A 396 4.16 -1.76 -17.21
C THR A 396 5.51 -2.37 -17.58
N LEU A 397 6.04 -3.26 -16.74
CA LEU A 397 7.32 -3.92 -17.01
C LEU A 397 7.26 -4.80 -18.26
N VAL A 398 6.18 -5.57 -18.45
CA VAL A 398 6.00 -6.43 -19.63
C VAL A 398 5.90 -5.59 -20.90
N LEU A 399 5.04 -4.56 -20.92
CA LEU A 399 4.86 -3.69 -22.09
C LEU A 399 6.15 -2.96 -22.50
N ASN A 400 6.98 -2.55 -21.53
CA ASN A 400 8.27 -1.92 -21.81
C ASN A 400 9.38 -2.90 -22.22
N SER A 401 9.17 -4.20 -22.00
CA SER A 401 10.20 -5.23 -22.22
C SER A 401 9.97 -6.07 -23.47
N PHE A 402 8.71 -6.28 -23.86
CA PHE A 402 8.33 -7.14 -24.98
C PHE A 402 7.42 -6.37 -25.94
N SER A 403 7.99 -5.88 -27.04
CA SER A 403 7.22 -5.11 -28.03
C SER A 403 6.22 -6.00 -28.76
N GLU A 404 5.06 -5.45 -29.13
CA GLU A 404 4.05 -6.19 -29.91
C GLU A 404 4.58 -6.63 -31.28
N THR A 405 5.51 -5.86 -31.86
CA THR A 405 6.16 -6.22 -33.13
C THR A 405 7.05 -7.45 -33.03
N GLU A 406 7.72 -7.65 -31.89
CA GLU A 406 8.58 -8.82 -31.65
C GLU A 406 7.78 -9.99 -31.06
N PHE A 407 6.75 -9.70 -30.26
CA PHE A 407 5.90 -10.66 -29.55
C PHE A 407 4.42 -10.41 -29.86
N PRO A 408 3.94 -10.75 -31.06
CA PRO A 408 2.54 -10.52 -31.47
C PRO A 408 1.52 -11.27 -30.59
N LEU A 409 1.94 -12.38 -29.97
CA LEU A 409 1.11 -13.14 -29.02
C LEU A 409 0.84 -12.38 -27.71
N LEU A 410 1.49 -11.24 -27.48
CA LEU A 410 1.31 -10.36 -26.32
C LEU A 410 0.49 -9.09 -26.64
N ALA A 411 -0.10 -8.99 -27.83
CA ALA A 411 -0.94 -7.84 -28.25
C ALA A 411 -2.11 -7.54 -27.28
N ASN A 412 -2.54 -8.56 -26.52
CA ASN A 412 -3.65 -8.46 -25.56
C ASN A 412 -3.22 -8.01 -24.16
N VAL A 413 -1.92 -7.84 -23.87
CA VAL A 413 -1.45 -7.30 -22.59
C VAL A 413 -2.03 -5.91 -22.38
N GLY A 414 -2.69 -5.70 -21.23
CA GLY A 414 -3.30 -4.42 -20.86
C GLY A 414 -4.60 -4.07 -21.60
N LYS A 415 -5.05 -4.89 -22.56
CA LYS A 415 -6.33 -4.65 -23.29
C LYS A 415 -7.59 -4.98 -22.49
N ARG A 416 -7.40 -5.49 -21.28
CA ARG A 416 -8.44 -5.79 -20.30
C ARG A 416 -8.01 -5.23 -18.95
N PHE A 417 -8.96 -4.63 -18.24
CA PHE A 417 -8.75 -4.19 -16.86
C PHE A 417 -10.05 -4.38 -16.08
N THR A 418 -9.92 -4.91 -14.86
CA THR A 418 -10.99 -4.93 -13.87
C THR A 418 -10.42 -4.57 -12.50
N ALA A 419 -11.30 -4.21 -11.58
CA ALA A 419 -11.06 -3.87 -10.19
C ALA A 419 -12.41 -3.94 -9.47
N HIS A 420 -12.45 -3.60 -8.19
CA HIS A 420 -13.70 -3.49 -7.44
C HIS A 420 -13.98 -2.03 -7.12
N PHE A 421 -15.20 -1.58 -7.42
CA PHE A 421 -15.72 -0.32 -6.90
C PHE A 421 -16.33 -0.54 -5.52
N VAL A 422 -16.41 0.53 -4.72
CA VAL A 422 -16.71 0.44 -3.30
C VAL A 422 -17.79 1.45 -2.89
N SER A 423 -18.79 0.98 -2.15
CA SER A 423 -19.66 1.83 -1.33
C SER A 423 -19.36 1.61 0.14
N SER A 424 -19.41 2.66 0.96
CA SER A 424 -19.18 2.58 2.40
C SER A 424 -20.30 3.31 3.14
N VAL A 425 -21.03 2.59 3.97
CA VAL A 425 -22.12 3.12 4.79
C VAL A 425 -21.78 2.88 6.25
N THR A 426 -21.92 3.92 7.07
CA THR A 426 -21.84 3.79 8.53
C THR A 426 -23.21 4.11 9.11
N ALA A 427 -23.69 3.24 9.99
CA ALA A 427 -24.96 3.37 10.68
C ALA A 427 -24.76 3.12 12.18
N ARG A 428 -25.71 3.56 12.99
CA ARG A 428 -25.79 3.21 14.41
C ARG A 428 -27.16 2.67 14.76
N VAL A 429 -27.16 1.65 15.61
CA VAL A 429 -28.36 0.97 16.11
C VAL A 429 -28.44 1.20 17.62
N PRO A 430 -29.61 1.59 18.17
CA PRO A 430 -29.79 1.64 19.62
C PRO A 430 -29.42 0.31 20.27
N ARG A 431 -28.63 0.37 21.35
CA ARG A 431 -28.04 -0.82 21.97
C ARG A 431 -29.08 -1.89 22.34
N HIS A 432 -30.27 -1.50 22.80
CA HIS A 432 -31.33 -2.43 23.20
C HIS A 432 -31.94 -3.27 22.05
N HIS A 433 -31.67 -2.95 20.78
CA HIS A 433 -32.14 -3.74 19.63
C HIS A 433 -31.25 -4.94 19.30
N LEU A 434 -29.99 -4.94 19.76
CA LEU A 434 -29.02 -6.01 19.53
C LEU A 434 -28.80 -6.74 20.85
N LEU A 435 -29.43 -7.90 21.02
CA LEU A 435 -29.28 -8.74 22.21
C LEU A 435 -28.66 -10.10 21.83
N PRO A 436 -27.82 -10.70 22.68
CA PRO A 436 -27.22 -10.11 23.90
C PRO A 436 -26.13 -9.08 23.58
N LEU A 437 -25.98 -8.15 24.52
CA LEU A 437 -24.97 -7.09 24.52
C LEU A 437 -23.68 -7.59 25.18
N PRO A 438 -22.56 -6.84 25.06
CA PRO A 438 -21.39 -7.06 25.89
C PRO A 438 -21.79 -7.31 27.33
N ASN A 439 -21.25 -8.38 27.90
CA ASN A 439 -21.26 -8.55 29.35
C ASN A 439 -20.70 -7.24 29.93
N ASP A 440 -21.35 -6.60 30.90
CA ASP A 440 -20.96 -5.26 31.38
C ASP A 440 -19.51 -5.21 31.93
N ALA A 441 -18.88 -6.37 32.12
CA ALA A 441 -17.47 -6.54 32.41
C ALA A 441 -16.52 -6.18 31.24
N ALA A 442 -16.93 -6.36 29.98
CA ALA A 442 -16.11 -6.02 28.81
C ALA A 442 -16.45 -4.61 28.31
N GLU A 443 -15.50 -3.69 28.39
CA GLU A 443 -15.67 -2.28 27.98
C GLU A 443 -15.96 -2.13 26.48
N VAL A 444 -15.46 -3.05 25.65
CA VAL A 444 -15.57 -3.01 24.19
C VAL A 444 -15.70 -4.42 23.59
N GLN A 445 -16.56 -4.55 22.59
CA GLN A 445 -16.67 -5.75 21.75
C GLN A 445 -16.79 -5.37 20.28
N LEU A 446 -16.17 -6.19 19.43
CA LEU A 446 -16.16 -6.06 17.99
C LEU A 446 -16.92 -7.21 17.32
N GLY A 447 -17.46 -6.92 16.15
CA GLY A 447 -18.04 -7.90 15.24
C GLY A 447 -17.53 -7.66 13.82
N ALA A 448 -17.29 -8.74 13.08
CA ALA A 448 -16.94 -8.70 11.67
C ALA A 448 -17.67 -9.83 10.92
N LEU A 449 -18.37 -9.49 9.85
CA LEU A 449 -19.11 -10.43 9.01
C LEU A 449 -18.76 -10.22 7.53
N TYR A 450 -18.75 -11.33 6.80
CA TYR A 450 -18.59 -11.37 5.35
C TYR A 450 -19.85 -11.93 4.71
N ILE A 451 -20.43 -11.21 3.76
CA ILE A 451 -21.73 -11.57 3.15
C ILE A 451 -21.57 -11.55 1.63
N PRO A 452 -21.34 -12.70 0.98
CA PRO A 452 -21.27 -12.77 -0.47
C PRO A 452 -22.66 -12.63 -1.10
N GLY A 453 -22.71 -11.96 -2.24
CA GLY A 453 -23.92 -11.84 -3.03
C GLY A 453 -23.65 -11.89 -4.53
N MET A 454 -24.70 -12.18 -5.29
CA MET A 454 -24.63 -12.23 -6.74
C MET A 454 -25.96 -11.77 -7.36
N LYS A 455 -25.88 -10.92 -8.37
CA LYS A 455 -27.02 -10.39 -9.11
C LYS A 455 -26.76 -10.59 -10.60
N GLU A 456 -27.56 -11.42 -11.25
CA GLU A 456 -27.50 -11.64 -12.72
C GLU A 456 -26.10 -12.02 -13.22
N GLY A 457 -25.37 -12.83 -12.44
CA GLY A 457 -24.02 -13.28 -12.75
C GLY A 457 -22.91 -12.30 -12.35
N ALA A 458 -23.25 -11.09 -11.92
CA ALA A 458 -22.31 -10.13 -11.35
C ALA A 458 -22.20 -10.28 -9.83
N GLN A 459 -20.97 -10.30 -9.33
CA GLN A 459 -20.65 -10.57 -7.93
C GLN A 459 -20.47 -9.29 -7.13
N TYR A 460 -20.90 -9.34 -5.87
CA TYR A 460 -20.60 -8.32 -4.88
C TYR A 460 -20.46 -8.97 -3.50
N HIS A 461 -19.89 -8.27 -2.53
CA HIS A 461 -19.94 -8.70 -1.13
C HIS A 461 -20.00 -7.53 -0.18
N LEU A 462 -20.49 -7.78 1.04
CA LEU A 462 -20.49 -6.83 2.13
C LEU A 462 -19.44 -7.24 3.16
N GLN A 463 -18.63 -6.28 3.58
CA GLN A 463 -17.74 -6.33 4.72
C GLN A 463 -18.33 -5.50 5.84
N LEU A 464 -18.96 -6.18 6.80
CA LEU A 464 -19.60 -5.52 7.92
C LEU A 464 -18.69 -5.60 9.14
N SER A 465 -18.38 -4.45 9.72
CA SER A 465 -17.65 -4.33 10.98
C SER A 465 -18.48 -3.54 11.98
N ALA A 466 -18.54 -4.00 13.22
CA ALA A 466 -19.34 -3.39 14.26
C ALA A 466 -18.53 -3.20 15.54
N VAL A 467 -18.84 -2.15 16.30
CA VAL A 467 -18.29 -1.88 17.62
C VAL A 467 -19.42 -1.57 18.59
N ALA A 468 -19.37 -2.22 19.76
CA ALA A 468 -20.23 -1.96 20.90
C ALA A 468 -19.33 -1.69 22.11
N TYR A 469 -19.59 -0.60 22.84
CA TYR A 469 -18.81 -0.21 24.02
C TYR A 469 -19.71 0.35 25.12
N THR A 470 -19.18 0.44 26.34
CA THR A 470 -19.91 0.96 27.49
C THR A 470 -19.91 2.49 27.52
N LYS A 471 -20.94 3.09 28.14
CA LYS A 471 -21.18 4.53 28.15
C LYS A 471 -20.01 5.38 28.70
N ASN A 472 -19.21 4.81 29.60
CA ASN A 472 -18.09 5.51 30.25
C ASN A 472 -16.72 5.20 29.62
N SER A 473 -16.69 4.46 28.51
CA SER A 473 -15.45 4.15 27.81
C SER A 473 -14.81 5.40 27.20
N ASN A 474 -13.48 5.47 27.22
CA ASN A 474 -12.74 6.55 26.57
C ASN A 474 -12.79 6.39 25.05
N GLY A 475 -13.34 7.37 24.33
CA GLY A 475 -13.49 7.34 22.87
C GLY A 475 -12.16 7.19 22.10
N ASP A 476 -11.05 7.72 22.63
CA ASP A 476 -9.73 7.54 22.02
C ASP A 476 -9.24 6.10 22.11
N ASP A 477 -9.52 5.43 23.22
CA ASP A 477 -9.13 4.03 23.41
C ASP A 477 -9.99 3.10 22.55
N ILE A 478 -11.30 3.37 22.47
CA ILE A 478 -12.19 2.67 21.52
C ILE A 478 -11.71 2.86 20.09
N HIS A 479 -11.35 4.09 19.69
CA HIS A 479 -10.84 4.36 18.34
C HIS A 479 -9.54 3.64 18.04
N LYS A 480 -8.60 3.59 19.00
CA LYS A 480 -7.35 2.81 18.87
C LYS A 480 -7.64 1.33 18.66
N ILE A 481 -8.57 0.76 19.42
CA ILE A 481 -9.00 -0.65 19.29
C ILE A 481 -9.63 -0.88 17.91
N CYS A 482 -10.56 -0.03 17.49
CA CYS A 482 -11.17 -0.10 16.16
C CYS A 482 -10.11 -0.05 15.05
N LYS A 483 -9.16 0.89 15.13
CA LYS A 483 -8.04 1.01 14.20
C LYS A 483 -7.17 -0.25 14.17
N LYS A 484 -6.91 -0.87 15.33
CA LYS A 484 -6.06 -2.07 15.43
C LYS A 484 -6.70 -3.30 14.76
N TYR A 485 -8.02 -3.42 14.77
CA TYR A 485 -8.72 -4.62 14.30
C TYR A 485 -9.62 -4.38 13.06
N SER A 486 -10.77 -5.06 12.94
CA SER A 486 -11.61 -5.07 11.73
C SER A 486 -12.51 -3.83 11.59
N ALA A 487 -12.69 -3.05 12.65
CA ALA A 487 -13.57 -1.87 12.70
C ALA A 487 -12.85 -0.55 12.33
N ASN A 488 -11.76 -0.63 11.58
CA ASN A 488 -10.87 0.49 11.29
C ASN A 488 -11.47 1.56 10.37
N SER A 489 -12.63 1.31 9.76
CA SER A 489 -13.40 2.28 8.97
C SER A 489 -14.29 3.19 9.82
N ILE A 490 -14.51 2.88 11.10
CA ILE A 490 -15.33 3.69 12.00
C ILE A 490 -14.50 4.89 12.48
N SER A 491 -15.00 6.10 12.25
CA SER A 491 -14.30 7.33 12.61
C SER A 491 -14.40 7.61 14.12
N LYS A 492 -13.50 8.46 14.62
CA LYS A 492 -13.52 8.89 16.03
C LYS A 492 -14.80 9.70 16.31
N GLU A 493 -15.21 10.52 15.37
CA GLU A 493 -16.40 11.36 15.45
C GLU A 493 -17.66 10.49 15.57
N CYS A 494 -17.73 9.37 14.84
CA CYS A 494 -18.82 8.41 14.98
C CYS A 494 -18.85 7.81 16.40
N ILE A 495 -17.69 7.49 16.97
CA ILE A 495 -17.55 6.94 18.33
C ILE A 495 -17.96 7.97 19.38
N ASP A 496 -17.43 9.18 19.31
CA ASP A 496 -17.67 10.21 20.32
C ASP A 496 -19.16 10.64 20.38
N THR A 497 -19.87 10.54 19.25
CA THR A 497 -21.27 10.99 19.13
C THR A 497 -22.32 9.89 19.27
N SER A 498 -21.93 8.62 19.51
CA SER A 498 -22.84 7.46 19.51
C SER A 498 -22.93 6.72 20.84
N GLN A 499 -22.90 7.46 21.95
CA GLN A 499 -23.17 6.89 23.28
C GLN A 499 -24.48 6.08 23.28
N ASP A 500 -24.48 4.94 23.97
CA ASP A 500 -25.62 4.00 24.07
C ASP A 500 -26.10 3.38 22.73
N SER A 501 -25.26 3.40 21.69
CA SER A 501 -25.51 2.76 20.39
C SER A 501 -24.41 1.77 20.01
N VAL A 502 -24.76 0.82 19.14
CA VAL A 502 -23.80 -0.01 18.41
C VAL A 502 -23.55 0.65 17.07
N ILE A 503 -22.29 0.88 16.72
CA ILE A 503 -21.92 1.46 15.43
C ILE A 503 -21.56 0.32 14.48
N VAL A 504 -22.08 0.39 13.26
CA VAL A 504 -21.87 -0.61 12.21
C VAL A 504 -21.41 0.10 10.95
N SER A 505 -20.22 -0.26 10.47
CA SER A 505 -19.71 0.14 9.17
C SER A 505 -19.84 -1.03 8.20
N CYS A 506 -20.36 -0.77 7.00
CA CYS A 506 -20.43 -1.74 5.93
C CYS A 506 -19.76 -1.18 4.69
N SER A 507 -18.67 -1.82 4.27
CA SER A 507 -18.08 -1.60 2.95
C SER A 507 -18.56 -2.68 2.00
N THR A 508 -19.19 -2.27 0.90
CA THR A 508 -19.73 -3.15 -0.12
C THR A 508 -18.88 -3.01 -1.37
N LEU A 509 -18.36 -4.13 -1.87
CA LEU A 509 -17.48 -4.18 -3.03
C LEU A 509 -18.15 -4.96 -4.16
N GLY A 510 -18.07 -4.45 -5.37
CA GLY A 510 -18.63 -5.06 -6.59
C GLY A 510 -17.59 -5.23 -7.66
N GLU A 511 -17.74 -6.25 -8.48
CA GLU A 511 -16.84 -6.45 -9.61
C GLU A 511 -17.10 -5.44 -10.73
N LEU A 512 -16.03 -4.88 -11.31
CA LEU A 512 -16.11 -4.22 -12.61
C LEU A 512 -16.21 -5.26 -13.71
N ASP A 513 -17.04 -5.00 -14.72
CA ASP A 513 -17.19 -5.84 -15.89
C ASP A 513 -15.86 -5.95 -16.65
N HIS A 514 -15.22 -7.11 -16.52
CA HIS A 514 -13.98 -7.44 -17.23
C HIS A 514 -14.15 -7.50 -18.76
N LYS A 515 -15.38 -7.51 -19.29
CA LYS A 515 -15.67 -7.48 -20.73
C LYS A 515 -15.78 -6.05 -21.27
N ASN A 516 -15.80 -5.05 -20.39
CA ASN A 516 -15.83 -3.66 -20.77
C ASN A 516 -14.52 -3.26 -21.47
N LYS A 517 -14.58 -3.15 -22.80
CA LYS A 517 -13.42 -2.84 -23.65
C LYS A 517 -12.87 -1.43 -23.46
N ASN A 518 -13.60 -0.54 -22.79
CA ASN A 518 -13.12 0.81 -22.48
C ASN A 518 -12.14 0.81 -21.31
N ASN A 519 -12.12 -0.27 -20.51
CA ASN A 519 -11.20 -0.43 -19.39
C ASN A 519 -9.90 -1.07 -19.87
N GLN A 520 -8.81 -0.30 -19.88
CA GLN A 520 -7.52 -0.71 -20.43
C GLN A 520 -6.34 -0.10 -19.67
N PHE A 521 -5.17 -0.70 -19.84
CA PHE A 521 -3.89 -0.20 -19.35
C PHE A 521 -2.86 -0.26 -20.48
N ASN A 522 -2.41 0.89 -20.98
CA ASN A 522 -1.46 0.98 -22.09
C ASN A 522 -0.23 1.81 -21.68
N LEU A 523 0.83 1.83 -22.49
CA LEU A 523 1.91 2.79 -22.29
C LEU A 523 1.51 4.19 -22.79
N MET A 524 2.11 5.23 -22.21
CA MET A 524 2.12 6.57 -22.77
C MET A 524 3.07 6.65 -23.97
N ASN A 525 2.78 7.53 -24.93
CA ASN A 525 3.63 7.70 -26.11
C ASN A 525 4.97 8.38 -25.73
N ASN A 526 6.05 7.61 -25.82
CA ASN A 526 7.51 7.87 -25.93
C ASN A 526 8.25 9.10 -25.33
N ASP A 527 7.63 10.03 -24.59
CA ASP A 527 8.36 11.15 -23.94
C ASP A 527 8.43 11.04 -22.41
N HIS A 528 8.26 9.83 -21.85
CA HIS A 528 8.38 9.62 -20.39
C HIS A 528 9.77 9.11 -20.00
N ASP A 529 10.48 9.88 -19.18
CA ASP A 529 11.84 9.58 -18.71
C ASP A 529 11.95 8.32 -17.83
N ASP A 530 10.85 7.92 -17.16
CA ASP A 530 10.82 6.75 -16.28
C ASP A 530 9.89 5.64 -16.80
N LEU A 531 10.52 4.58 -17.32
CA LEU A 531 9.84 3.36 -17.81
C LEU A 531 9.04 2.61 -16.74
N THR A 532 9.16 2.98 -15.46
CA THR A 532 8.45 2.34 -14.36
C THR A 532 7.19 3.07 -13.94
N SER A 533 6.93 4.24 -14.54
CA SER A 533 5.73 5.05 -14.30
C SER A 533 5.01 5.47 -15.58
N ASN A 534 5.47 5.02 -16.75
CA ASN A 534 4.94 5.40 -18.05
C ASN A 534 3.64 4.67 -18.45
N GLY A 535 2.98 3.98 -17.53
CA GLY A 535 1.69 3.34 -17.76
C GLY A 535 0.55 4.37 -17.75
N LYS A 536 -0.51 4.09 -18.52
CA LYS A 536 -1.72 4.88 -18.63
C LYS A 536 -2.93 3.98 -18.38
N LEU A 537 -3.68 4.29 -17.32
CA LEU A 537 -4.93 3.63 -16.97
C LEU A 537 -6.11 4.37 -17.58
N THR A 538 -6.97 3.64 -18.28
CA THR A 538 -8.29 4.10 -18.73
C THR A 538 -9.35 3.22 -18.07
N LEU A 539 -10.27 3.86 -17.38
CA LEU A 539 -11.39 3.28 -16.66
C LEU A 539 -12.68 4.07 -16.96
N GLN A 540 -13.76 3.37 -17.30
CA GLN A 540 -15.09 3.92 -17.57
C GLN A 540 -16.14 2.89 -17.16
N LEU A 541 -17.13 3.32 -16.37
CA LEU A 541 -18.24 2.45 -15.99
C LEU A 541 -19.19 2.24 -17.17
N ASN A 542 -19.54 0.98 -17.46
CA ASN A 542 -20.64 0.67 -18.39
C ASN A 542 -21.99 0.58 -17.65
N GLU A 543 -23.06 0.28 -18.38
CA GLU A 543 -24.40 0.16 -17.80
C GLU A 543 -24.49 -0.96 -16.75
N GLN A 544 -23.83 -2.10 -16.98
CA GLN A 544 -23.81 -3.22 -16.04
C GLN A 544 -23.11 -2.83 -14.73
N ASP A 545 -21.99 -2.12 -14.81
CA ASP A 545 -21.27 -1.60 -13.65
C ASP A 545 -22.18 -0.67 -12.81
N GLN A 546 -22.87 0.26 -13.47
CA GLN A 546 -23.77 1.22 -12.82
C GLN A 546 -24.97 0.51 -12.17
N GLN A 547 -25.57 -0.47 -12.85
CA GLN A 547 -26.68 -1.27 -12.32
C GLN A 547 -26.23 -2.07 -11.09
N LEU A 548 -25.06 -2.69 -11.13
CA LEU A 548 -24.51 -3.41 -9.98
C LEU A 548 -24.22 -2.47 -8.81
N TRP A 549 -23.66 -1.29 -9.06
CA TRP A 549 -23.39 -0.32 -7.99
C TRP A 549 -24.67 0.20 -7.33
N ASN A 550 -25.70 0.53 -8.12
CA ASN A 550 -27.03 0.86 -7.60
C ASN A 550 -27.62 -0.28 -6.76
N TRP A 551 -27.46 -1.53 -7.22
CA TRP A 551 -27.91 -2.70 -6.48
C TRP A 551 -27.17 -2.87 -5.15
N MET A 552 -25.85 -2.69 -5.17
CA MET A 552 -25.00 -2.73 -3.98
C MET A 552 -25.41 -1.70 -2.93
N ASP A 553 -25.69 -0.47 -3.33
CA ASP A 553 -26.15 0.57 -2.42
C ASP A 553 -27.49 0.14 -1.78
N ASN A 554 -28.45 -0.30 -2.59
CA ASN A 554 -29.76 -0.73 -2.12
C ASN A 554 -29.67 -1.93 -1.16
N VAL A 555 -28.88 -2.94 -1.48
CA VAL A 555 -28.75 -4.14 -0.65
C VAL A 555 -28.01 -3.84 0.66
N THR A 556 -27.05 -2.91 0.63
CA THR A 556 -26.36 -2.45 1.85
C THR A 556 -27.37 -1.86 2.83
N PHE A 557 -28.23 -0.94 2.39
CA PHE A 557 -29.27 -0.37 3.24
C PHE A 557 -30.28 -1.41 3.73
N LYS A 558 -30.68 -2.36 2.88
CA LYS A 558 -31.55 -3.48 3.28
C LYS A 558 -30.92 -4.31 4.40
N VAL A 559 -29.64 -4.66 4.28
CA VAL A 559 -28.91 -5.43 5.31
C VAL A 559 -28.76 -4.62 6.59
N MET A 560 -28.45 -3.33 6.51
CA MET A 560 -28.34 -2.47 7.70
C MET A 560 -29.69 -2.34 8.43
N ASN A 561 -30.79 -2.14 7.70
CA ASN A 561 -32.12 -2.04 8.31
C ASN A 561 -32.52 -3.31 9.07
N LYS A 562 -32.05 -4.49 8.62
CA LYS A 562 -32.28 -5.77 9.30
C LYS A 562 -31.63 -5.88 10.69
N LEU A 563 -30.65 -5.04 11.00
CA LEU A 563 -30.03 -4.98 12.33
C LEU A 563 -30.95 -4.30 13.37
N SER A 564 -31.97 -3.56 12.93
CA SER A 564 -32.97 -2.90 13.78
C SER A 564 -34.34 -3.55 13.63
N SER A 565 -35.20 -3.46 14.66
CA SER A 565 -36.56 -4.02 14.63
C SER A 565 -37.65 -3.00 14.30
N ASN A 566 -37.36 -1.70 14.46
CA ASN A 566 -38.35 -0.60 14.47
C ASN A 566 -37.95 0.61 13.60
N ASP A 567 -37.08 0.44 12.59
CA ASP A 567 -36.59 1.54 11.73
C ASP A 567 -35.92 2.71 12.49
N ASP A 568 -35.42 2.47 13.70
CA ASP A 568 -34.65 3.45 14.50
C ASP A 568 -33.15 3.48 14.14
N LEU A 569 -32.82 3.05 12.93
CA LEU A 569 -31.46 3.13 12.44
C LEU A 569 -31.15 4.58 12.03
N GLU A 570 -29.98 5.07 12.42
CA GLU A 570 -29.47 6.34 11.92
C GLU A 570 -28.20 6.11 11.13
N TYR A 571 -28.06 6.85 10.05
CA TYR A 571 -26.93 6.80 9.13
C TYR A 571 -26.04 8.02 9.33
N TRP A 572 -24.73 7.82 9.15
CA TRP A 572 -23.74 8.88 9.20
C TRP A 572 -23.73 9.64 7.87
N HIS A 573 -23.90 10.97 7.94
CA HIS A 573 -23.81 11.88 6.79
C HIS A 573 -22.50 12.66 6.85
N GLU A 574 -21.47 12.17 6.16
CA GLU A 574 -20.09 12.68 6.23
C GLU A 574 -19.99 14.19 6.00
N ASN A 575 -20.69 14.72 4.98
CA ASN A 575 -20.64 16.14 4.62
C ASN A 575 -21.03 17.08 5.76
N ASN A 576 -21.95 16.63 6.63
CA ASN A 576 -22.45 17.43 7.75
C ASN A 576 -21.94 16.91 9.10
N GLN A 577 -21.21 15.80 9.12
CA GLN A 577 -20.78 15.06 10.32
C GLN A 577 -21.93 14.85 11.32
N THR A 578 -23.07 14.36 10.82
CA THR A 578 -24.29 14.18 11.64
C THR A 578 -24.96 12.84 11.39
N TRP A 579 -25.66 12.34 12.42
CA TRP A 579 -26.54 11.18 12.33
C TRP A 579 -27.94 11.60 11.88
N LYS A 580 -28.52 10.91 10.91
CA LYS A 580 -29.88 11.14 10.41
C LYS A 580 -30.59 9.83 10.11
N LYS A 581 -31.92 9.81 10.21
CA LYS A 581 -32.74 8.67 9.77
C LYS A 581 -32.79 8.52 8.25
N ASP A 582 -32.64 9.63 7.52
CA ASP A 582 -32.62 9.62 6.06
C ASP A 582 -31.36 8.93 5.53
N LEU A 583 -31.50 8.22 4.40
CA LEU A 583 -30.38 7.57 3.74
C LEU A 583 -29.39 8.63 3.20
N PRO A 584 -28.07 8.43 3.36
CA PRO A 584 -27.07 9.27 2.68
C PRO A 584 -27.15 9.07 1.17
N SER A 585 -26.80 10.12 0.41
CA SER A 585 -26.82 10.06 -1.05
C SER A 585 -25.72 9.15 -1.60
N SER A 586 -25.88 8.70 -2.85
CA SER A 586 -24.86 7.88 -3.54
C SER A 586 -23.48 8.56 -3.53
N ASP A 587 -23.42 9.86 -3.78
CA ASP A 587 -22.15 10.62 -3.80
C ASP A 587 -21.42 10.65 -2.45
N GLN A 588 -22.14 10.44 -1.34
CA GLN A 588 -21.54 10.38 -0.01
C GLN A 588 -20.99 8.98 0.33
N ILE A 589 -21.60 7.93 -0.22
CA ILE A 589 -21.26 6.54 0.13
C ILE A 589 -20.31 5.90 -0.87
N ARG A 590 -20.35 6.30 -2.14
CA ARG A 590 -19.51 5.74 -3.21
C ARG A 590 -18.11 6.31 -3.13
N LYS A 591 -17.11 5.43 -3.19
CA LYS A 591 -15.70 5.84 -3.27
C LYS A 591 -15.33 6.10 -4.72
N ASN A 592 -14.67 7.23 -4.96
CA ASN A 592 -14.15 7.62 -6.27
C ASN A 592 -12.88 6.85 -6.69
N CYS A 593 -12.44 5.87 -5.89
CA CYS A 593 -11.25 5.08 -6.16
C CYS A 593 -11.57 3.58 -6.06
N ALA A 594 -11.19 2.83 -7.09
CA ALA A 594 -11.34 1.38 -7.12
C ALA A 594 -10.20 0.67 -6.37
N VAL A 595 -10.39 -0.60 -6.02
CA VAL A 595 -9.40 -1.44 -5.33
C VAL A 595 -9.23 -2.78 -6.05
N HIS A 596 -8.18 -3.54 -5.73
CA HIS A 596 -7.96 -4.89 -6.25
C HIS A 596 -7.84 -4.95 -7.79
N ASP A 597 -6.93 -4.16 -8.35
CA ASP A 597 -6.57 -4.17 -9.78
C ASP A 597 -6.26 -5.58 -10.31
N ALA A 598 -6.86 -5.95 -11.44
CA ALA A 598 -6.77 -7.30 -12.00
C ALA A 598 -6.90 -7.37 -13.54
N SER A 599 -6.66 -8.58 -14.08
CA SER A 599 -6.96 -9.02 -15.46
C SER A 599 -6.14 -8.43 -16.62
N THR A 600 -5.12 -7.62 -16.36
CA THR A 600 -4.28 -7.03 -17.43
C THR A 600 -3.43 -8.04 -18.21
N MET A 601 -3.22 -9.24 -17.67
CA MET A 601 -2.46 -10.33 -18.29
C MET A 601 -3.13 -11.67 -17.95
N TRP A 602 -4.43 -11.78 -18.22
CA TRP A 602 -5.23 -12.93 -17.76
C TRP A 602 -4.65 -14.27 -18.24
N ILE A 603 -4.82 -15.30 -17.42
CA ILE A 603 -4.41 -16.67 -17.73
C ILE A 603 -5.48 -17.38 -18.57
N GLY A 604 -5.08 -18.16 -19.56
CA GLY A 604 -6.03 -18.93 -20.37
C GLY A 604 -5.43 -19.53 -21.63
N ASP A 605 -6.32 -19.82 -22.59
CA ASP A 605 -5.98 -20.44 -23.87
C ASP A 605 -5.56 -19.39 -24.92
N ILE A 606 -5.95 -19.58 -26.19
CA ILE A 606 -5.35 -18.94 -27.37
C ILE A 606 -5.19 -17.41 -27.24
N ASP A 607 -6.21 -16.70 -26.78
CA ASP A 607 -6.21 -15.23 -26.72
C ASP A 607 -5.56 -14.65 -25.46
N ALA A 608 -5.23 -15.49 -24.47
CA ALA A 608 -4.69 -15.05 -23.19
C ALA A 608 -3.18 -14.74 -23.29
N PRO A 609 -2.72 -13.59 -22.77
CA PRO A 609 -1.29 -13.27 -22.73
C PRO A 609 -0.45 -14.25 -21.90
N VAL A 610 -1.08 -14.98 -20.96
CA VAL A 610 -0.40 -15.93 -20.07
C VAL A 610 -1.00 -17.33 -20.25
N GLN A 611 -0.12 -18.32 -20.38
CA GLN A 611 -0.47 -19.73 -20.55
C GLN A 611 -0.90 -20.37 -19.23
N LEU A 612 -1.56 -21.53 -19.29
CA LEU A 612 -2.03 -22.28 -18.10
C LEU A 612 -0.90 -22.74 -17.17
N ASP A 613 0.36 -22.74 -17.63
CA ASP A 613 1.55 -22.97 -16.82
C ASP A 613 2.20 -21.67 -16.31
N TYR A 614 1.44 -20.57 -16.34
CA TYR A 614 1.79 -19.22 -15.89
C TYR A 614 2.89 -18.52 -16.70
N ARG A 615 3.39 -19.12 -17.79
CA ARG A 615 4.37 -18.47 -18.67
C ARG A 615 3.72 -17.39 -19.52
N LEU A 616 4.39 -16.24 -19.59
CA LEU A 616 4.10 -15.21 -20.57
C LEU A 616 4.20 -15.83 -21.98
N ARG A 617 3.16 -15.69 -22.80
CA ARG A 617 3.05 -16.40 -24.07
C ARG A 617 4.17 -15.98 -25.02
N GLY A 618 4.88 -16.96 -25.58
CA GLY A 618 6.03 -16.72 -26.44
C GLY A 618 7.33 -16.34 -25.71
N VAL A 619 7.36 -16.44 -24.37
CA VAL A 619 8.56 -16.22 -23.56
C VAL A 619 8.83 -17.44 -22.67
N ASP A 620 10.03 -18.00 -22.74
CA ASP A 620 10.34 -19.34 -22.23
C ASP A 620 10.44 -19.42 -20.70
N ASN A 621 10.92 -18.34 -20.07
CA ASN A 621 11.32 -18.35 -18.66
C ASN A 621 10.76 -17.19 -17.83
N VAL A 622 9.75 -16.48 -18.32
CA VAL A 622 9.05 -15.41 -17.58
C VAL A 622 7.67 -15.88 -17.17
N TYR A 623 7.40 -15.85 -15.87
CA TYR A 623 6.17 -16.31 -15.25
C TYR A 623 5.51 -15.16 -14.53
N ILE A 624 4.19 -15.11 -14.63
CA ILE A 624 3.36 -14.07 -14.02
C ILE A 624 2.65 -14.66 -12.80
N THR A 625 2.43 -13.87 -11.75
CA THR A 625 1.54 -14.22 -10.63
C THR A 625 0.80 -12.98 -10.13
N GLY A 626 -0.24 -13.17 -9.32
CA GLY A 626 -1.07 -12.09 -8.78
C GLY A 626 -2.31 -11.74 -9.60
N GLY A 627 -2.90 -10.58 -9.29
CA GLY A 627 -4.20 -10.15 -9.83
C GLY A 627 -4.25 -9.99 -11.34
N ALA A 628 -3.10 -9.72 -11.99
CA ALA A 628 -3.01 -9.60 -13.45
C ALA A 628 -3.55 -10.83 -14.18
N LEU A 629 -3.45 -12.02 -13.56
CA LEU A 629 -3.85 -13.28 -14.17
C LEU A 629 -5.34 -13.56 -14.18
N TRP A 630 -6.14 -12.78 -13.47
CA TRP A 630 -7.54 -13.13 -13.24
C TRP A 630 -8.33 -13.15 -14.55
N PRO A 631 -8.91 -14.28 -14.95
CA PRO A 631 -9.79 -14.36 -16.13
C PRO A 631 -11.03 -13.49 -15.97
N THR A 632 -11.61 -13.53 -14.76
CA THR A 632 -12.74 -12.72 -14.30
C THR A 632 -12.38 -12.08 -12.96
N GLY A 633 -12.88 -10.87 -12.71
CA GLY A 633 -12.59 -10.09 -11.50
C GLY A 633 -13.16 -10.73 -10.24
N GLY A 634 -14.45 -11.09 -10.24
CA GLY A 634 -15.16 -11.40 -9.00
C GLY A 634 -15.18 -10.18 -8.08
N SER A 635 -15.74 -10.32 -6.87
CA SER A 635 -15.79 -9.21 -5.90
C SER A 635 -14.93 -9.43 -4.66
N TRP A 636 -14.52 -10.68 -4.39
CA TRP A 636 -13.88 -11.14 -3.16
C TRP A 636 -12.45 -10.60 -2.99
N ASN A 637 -12.00 -10.37 -1.74
CA ASN A 637 -10.65 -9.83 -1.52
C ASN A 637 -9.55 -10.78 -2.03
N PRO A 638 -8.54 -10.27 -2.76
CA PRO A 638 -7.70 -11.07 -3.65
C PRO A 638 -6.75 -12.05 -2.97
N VAL A 639 -6.42 -11.82 -1.69
CA VAL A 639 -5.16 -12.28 -1.09
C VAL A 639 -5.02 -13.80 -1.03
N VAL A 640 -6.05 -14.52 -0.60
CA VAL A 640 -6.02 -15.99 -0.55
C VAL A 640 -5.82 -16.59 -1.94
N THR A 641 -6.49 -16.04 -2.95
CA THR A 641 -6.41 -16.57 -4.31
C THR A 641 -5.08 -16.27 -4.97
N ILE A 642 -4.53 -15.05 -4.82
CA ILE A 642 -3.21 -14.75 -5.39
C ILE A 642 -2.09 -15.57 -4.74
N VAL A 643 -2.19 -15.88 -3.44
CA VAL A 643 -1.25 -16.77 -2.75
C VAL A 643 -1.43 -18.21 -3.22
N ALA A 644 -2.67 -18.69 -3.31
CA ALA A 644 -2.97 -20.03 -3.81
C ALA A 644 -2.45 -20.25 -5.24
N MET A 645 -2.65 -19.27 -6.14
CA MET A 645 -2.09 -19.29 -7.49
C MET A 645 -0.57 -19.26 -7.50
N ALA A 646 0.07 -18.49 -6.62
CA ALA A 646 1.54 -18.45 -6.52
C ALA A 646 2.13 -19.78 -6.01
N MET A 647 1.44 -20.47 -5.10
CA MET A 647 1.81 -21.81 -4.65
C MET A 647 1.60 -22.86 -5.75
N HIS A 648 0.49 -22.77 -6.49
CA HIS A 648 0.26 -23.64 -7.65
C HIS A 648 1.34 -23.45 -8.72
N LEU A 649 1.72 -22.20 -9.02
CA LEU A 649 2.83 -21.88 -9.90
C LEU A 649 4.14 -22.55 -9.46
N ALA A 650 4.49 -22.45 -8.18
CA ALA A 650 5.70 -23.07 -7.64
C ALA A 650 5.74 -24.58 -7.91
N ASP A 651 4.63 -25.28 -7.66
CA ASP A 651 4.53 -26.73 -7.90
C ASP A 651 4.60 -27.07 -9.40
N ILE A 652 3.96 -26.29 -10.27
CA ILE A 652 4.04 -26.48 -11.73
C ILE A 652 5.50 -26.34 -12.23
N ILE A 653 6.20 -25.28 -11.82
CA ILE A 653 7.59 -25.06 -12.25
C ILE A 653 8.52 -26.16 -11.71
N HIS A 654 8.34 -26.56 -10.46
CA HIS A 654 9.15 -27.61 -9.85
C HIS A 654 8.95 -28.95 -10.55
N ASN A 655 7.70 -29.36 -10.80
CA ASN A 655 7.38 -30.62 -11.46
C ASN A 655 7.90 -30.67 -12.91
N ASN A 656 7.72 -29.60 -13.67
CA ASN A 656 8.21 -29.51 -15.04
C ASN A 656 9.75 -29.57 -15.15
N SER A 657 10.45 -29.07 -14.13
CA SER A 657 11.91 -29.14 -14.06
C SER A 657 12.42 -30.56 -13.78
N ASN A 658 11.65 -31.38 -13.07
CA ASN A 658 11.98 -32.78 -12.78
C ASN A 658 11.58 -33.77 -13.88
N SER A 659 10.67 -33.39 -14.78
CA SER A 659 10.23 -34.22 -15.92
C SER A 659 11.10 -34.08 -17.18
N SER A 660 12.10 -33.20 -17.18
CA SER A 660 13.08 -33.14 -18.26
C SER A 660 14.08 -34.30 -18.10
N PRO A 661 14.34 -35.14 -19.13
CA PRO A 661 15.32 -36.22 -19.00
C PRO A 661 16.68 -35.61 -18.65
N LYS A 662 17.29 -36.09 -17.56
CA LYS A 662 18.67 -35.76 -17.19
C LYS A 662 19.66 -36.25 -18.24
#